data_AF-A0AA42H7P5-F1
#
_entry.id   AF-A0AA42H7P5-F1
#
_cell.length_a   1.000
_cell.length_b   1.000
_cell.length_c   1.000
_cell.angle_alpha   90.00
_cell.angle_beta   90.00
_cell.angle_gamma   90.00
#
_symmetry.space_group_name_H-M   'P 1'
#
loop_
_entity.id
_entity.type
_entity.pdbx_description
1 polymer ?
#
loop_
_entity_poly.entity_id
_entity_poly.type
_entity_poly.pdbx_seq_one_letter_code
_entity_poly.pdbx_strand_id
1 'polypeptide(L)'
;MNHDFDAAVPQSGSAFPAPDSDSVSAEPTTLYAAFAQLASRVPEQPAVLSTRYAALDHRGLQQVIEQTRRQLRQAGFGRDARIGVMLPEAPQAAVAIIAIGCSAVAVPLDPRLGTAELDQFLQQLPLDALLIASDGDQQGRRAAERHGLPLISAEAAEDGSPALQLAMPVAARPAPDELPEPDAPAFILRSSGTTALPKLIPFTHRNMLTAARKWQRWFGLDGDDRCLCVSAPYYSHGLKVTILTPLLGGGSVAFPLSPAVVDVHEWFETLRPSWYSAGPALHLAILEAARAHPEGLGRQRPRFASSGGAPLGQEIIDSFERTLGFPLLEHYGSSEAAQIAANTPDARKPGTVGRPWPETLSIVGEDGQPVAPGERGEIRVRGATVMPGYLGDETLNHEALRDGWFHTGDIGSLDEEGFLHLHGRLREVINRGGEKVSLSEVDAALLRHPAVAEAAAFGVPHQRLGQDVAAAVVLRPAMAVTGAELQRFLRDELVYFKVPRRVQFVEALPRGLTGKVLRHRLADDYVQQRSERARLATGAVAASQLEQDVLAIWRRLLKTDAVGPEDNFLDSGGDSLLATEMLTELEQMLGRVIPESVLVEAETARELALRLENLASHVIPVIDFNAQAGRQSLFWFHGDFAHGGYYIRRLARLLGPQQPLTAIAPHGMGDEAIPESVQQMARERLPLILERQPQGPYRIGGYCNGALVAFEAARMLREAGHSVEIVALIDPPTANVRPWSRVILRSLDRVLPDMYLARAYEALSRFGESSKWPYPKRIANLAWKVARRSVRMVRERLAGHVPTPPTARDREVRARFLRYSLVMARYLPERIDAPVVYFSADYTSRAWRNMGTSFESYDVLGGHHRCVKDYTASIATPLRALLEDSAAAMPGQSGLILPLTEPAKRDGMAP
;
A
#
# COMPACT_ATOMS: atom_id res chain seq x y z
N MET A 1 -57.56 -10.91 27.53
CA MET A 1 -56.40 -11.18 28.42
C MET A 1 -55.17 -11.05 27.55
N ASN A 2 -54.77 -9.81 27.22
CA ASN A 2 -53.84 -8.97 27.99
C ASN A 2 -52.56 -9.71 28.33
N HIS A 3 -51.50 -9.40 27.57
CA HIS A 3 -50.20 -9.13 28.17
C HIS A 3 -49.46 -8.10 27.29
N ASP A 4 -49.42 -6.88 27.82
CA ASP A 4 -48.59 -5.77 27.40
C ASP A 4 -47.10 -6.14 27.44
N PHE A 5 -46.37 -5.75 26.41
CA PHE A 5 -44.94 -5.49 26.48
C PHE A 5 -44.69 -4.11 25.88
N ASP A 6 -44.94 -3.10 26.70
CA ASP A 6 -44.33 -1.77 26.57
C ASP A 6 -42.82 -1.93 26.81
N ALA A 7 -42.05 -1.98 25.72
CA ALA A 7 -40.61 -1.74 25.77
C ALA A 7 -40.37 -0.27 25.43
N ALA A 8 -40.15 0.52 26.49
CA ALA A 8 -39.82 1.94 26.41
C ALA A 8 -38.60 2.17 25.49
N VAL A 9 -38.85 2.79 24.34
CA VAL A 9 -37.82 3.43 23.52
C VAL A 9 -37.34 4.67 24.29
N PRO A 10 -36.02 4.89 24.45
CA PRO A 10 -35.54 6.12 25.06
C PRO A 10 -35.94 7.30 24.17
N GLN A 11 -36.77 8.20 24.70
CA GLN A 11 -36.98 9.53 24.11
C GLN A 11 -35.65 10.30 24.19
N SER A 12 -34.82 10.20 23.15
CA SER A 12 -33.74 11.14 22.92
C SER A 12 -34.37 12.47 22.49
N GLY A 13 -34.14 13.52 23.26
CA GLY A 13 -34.69 14.86 23.00
C GLY A 13 -34.50 15.30 21.55
N SER A 14 -35.61 15.64 20.90
CA SER A 14 -35.61 16.28 19.58
C SER A 14 -34.83 17.60 19.68
N ALA A 15 -33.62 17.63 19.11
CA ALA A 15 -32.82 18.84 18.96
C ALA A 15 -33.23 19.68 17.72
N PHE A 16 -34.29 19.30 17.02
CA PHE A 16 -34.80 20.06 15.88
C PHE A 16 -36.05 20.84 16.30
N PRO A 17 -36.09 22.17 16.10
CA PRO A 17 -37.26 22.97 16.45
C PRO A 17 -38.47 22.50 15.63
N ALA A 18 -39.59 22.28 16.31
CA ALA A 18 -40.89 22.11 15.67
C ALA A 18 -41.27 23.41 14.96
N PRO A 19 -41.95 23.35 13.80
CA PRO A 19 -42.34 24.56 13.07
C PRO A 19 -43.30 25.40 13.91
N ASP A 20 -43.00 26.70 14.05
CA ASP A 20 -43.90 27.69 14.61
C ASP A 20 -45.21 27.73 13.82
N SER A 21 -46.32 27.65 14.55
CA SER A 21 -47.66 27.40 14.03
C SER A 21 -48.45 28.67 13.70
N ASP A 22 -47.83 29.68 13.09
CA ASP A 22 -48.54 30.93 12.73
C ASP A 22 -48.35 31.32 11.24
N SER A 23 -49.49 31.35 10.54
CA SER A 23 -49.73 31.66 9.11
C SER A 23 -49.48 30.53 8.08
N VAL A 24 -50.46 29.64 7.90
CA VAL A 24 -50.46 28.63 6.83
C VAL A 24 -50.76 29.30 5.48
N SER A 25 -49.76 29.97 4.89
CA SER A 25 -49.64 29.93 3.44
C SER A 25 -49.26 28.50 3.07
N ALA A 26 -50.05 27.83 2.23
CA ALA A 26 -49.73 26.47 1.79
C ALA A 26 -48.28 26.40 1.30
N GLU A 27 -47.50 25.44 1.82
CA GLU A 27 -46.10 25.30 1.42
C GLU A 27 -45.99 25.10 -0.10
N PRO A 28 -45.03 25.75 -0.77
CA PRO A 28 -44.86 25.56 -2.21
C PRO A 28 -44.48 24.11 -2.48
N THR A 29 -45.16 23.52 -3.46
CA THR A 29 -44.97 22.12 -3.88
C THR A 29 -44.16 21.99 -5.17
N THR A 30 -43.93 23.11 -5.87
CA THR A 30 -43.09 23.21 -7.07
C THR A 30 -42.04 24.30 -6.94
N LEU A 31 -40.96 24.21 -7.73
CA LEU A 31 -39.91 25.23 -7.72
C LEU A 31 -40.45 26.59 -8.20
N TYR A 32 -41.29 26.60 -9.23
CA TYR A 32 -41.96 27.81 -9.72
C TYR A 32 -42.74 28.52 -8.60
N ALA A 33 -43.55 27.78 -7.85
CA ALA A 33 -44.32 28.35 -6.73
C ALA A 33 -43.39 28.88 -5.61
N ALA A 34 -42.30 28.18 -5.31
CA ALA A 34 -41.34 28.61 -4.30
C ALA A 34 -40.64 29.92 -4.69
N PHE A 35 -40.15 30.02 -5.92
CA PHE A 35 -39.52 31.25 -6.42
C PHE A 35 -40.50 32.42 -6.52
N ALA A 36 -41.75 32.18 -6.94
CA ALA A 36 -42.78 33.22 -6.95
C ALA A 36 -43.09 33.77 -5.55
N GLN A 37 -43.13 32.88 -4.55
CA GLN A 37 -43.32 33.27 -3.15
C GLN A 37 -42.14 34.10 -2.62
N LEU A 38 -40.91 33.71 -2.95
CA LEU A 38 -39.69 34.44 -2.57
C LEU A 38 -39.62 35.81 -3.22
N ALA A 39 -39.92 35.91 -4.52
CA ALA A 39 -39.99 37.18 -5.24
C ALA A 39 -41.05 38.14 -4.67
N SER A 40 -42.05 37.64 -3.95
CA SER A 40 -43.04 38.45 -3.24
C SER A 40 -42.58 38.86 -1.84
N ARG A 41 -41.85 37.98 -1.13
CA ARG A 41 -41.41 38.20 0.26
C ARG A 41 -40.13 39.03 0.36
N VAL A 42 -39.16 38.77 -0.51
CA VAL A 42 -37.81 39.37 -0.50
C VAL A 42 -37.41 39.87 -1.90
N PRO A 43 -38.25 40.68 -2.58
CA PRO A 43 -38.08 40.98 -4.00
C PRO A 43 -36.72 41.57 -4.37
N GLU A 44 -36.18 42.45 -3.53
CA GLU A 44 -34.98 43.26 -3.79
C GLU A 44 -33.73 42.68 -3.12
N GLN A 45 -33.87 41.54 -2.41
CA GLN A 45 -32.70 40.84 -1.89
C GLN A 45 -31.94 40.19 -3.06
N PRO A 46 -30.60 40.25 -3.08
CA PRO A 46 -29.81 39.58 -4.10
C PRO A 46 -30.08 38.08 -4.13
N ALA A 47 -30.31 37.50 -5.30
CA ALA A 47 -30.42 36.07 -5.50
C ALA A 47 -29.10 35.51 -6.07
N VAL A 48 -28.61 36.10 -7.17
CA VAL A 48 -27.36 35.70 -7.84
C VAL A 48 -26.37 36.85 -7.84
N LEU A 49 -25.18 36.59 -7.32
CA LEU A 49 -24.07 37.53 -7.24
C LEU A 49 -22.87 36.99 -7.99
N SER A 50 -22.11 37.89 -8.61
CA SER A 50 -20.85 37.56 -9.27
C SER A 50 -19.95 38.78 -9.27
N THR A 51 -18.65 38.58 -9.38
CA THR A 51 -17.69 39.65 -9.69
C THR A 51 -17.69 40.04 -11.17
N ARG A 52 -18.27 39.20 -12.05
CA ARG A 52 -18.35 39.44 -13.49
C ARG A 52 -19.65 40.12 -13.93
N TYR A 53 -20.75 39.81 -13.26
CA TYR A 53 -22.10 40.28 -13.64
C TYR A 53 -22.71 41.16 -12.55
N ALA A 54 -23.59 42.07 -12.96
CA ALA A 54 -24.45 42.78 -12.02
C ALA A 54 -25.32 41.80 -11.22
N ALA A 55 -25.66 42.18 -9.98
CA ALA A 55 -26.49 41.36 -9.11
C ALA A 55 -27.89 41.15 -9.73
N LEU A 56 -28.38 39.92 -9.68
CA LEU A 56 -29.77 39.58 -9.99
C LEU A 56 -30.50 39.34 -8.68
N ASP A 57 -31.55 40.11 -8.40
CA ASP A 57 -32.39 39.95 -7.21
C ASP A 57 -33.47 38.88 -7.40
N HIS A 58 -34.19 38.52 -6.33
CA HIS A 58 -35.25 37.50 -6.39
C HIS A 58 -36.40 37.89 -7.33
N ARG A 59 -36.73 39.19 -7.44
CA ARG A 59 -37.73 39.69 -8.39
C ARG A 59 -37.27 39.47 -9.84
N GLY A 60 -36.03 39.81 -10.15
CA GLY A 60 -35.40 39.61 -11.45
C GLY A 60 -35.31 38.13 -11.81
N LEU A 61 -34.91 37.27 -10.87
CA LEU A 61 -34.90 35.82 -11.09
C LEU A 61 -36.30 35.28 -11.45
N GLN A 62 -37.35 35.72 -10.75
CA GLN A 62 -38.72 35.33 -11.08
C GLN A 62 -39.19 35.86 -12.43
N GLN A 63 -38.77 37.06 -12.83
CA GLN A 63 -39.06 37.60 -14.17
C GLN A 63 -38.40 36.75 -15.26
N VAL A 64 -37.16 36.30 -15.05
CA VAL A 64 -36.46 35.39 -15.97
C VAL A 64 -37.16 34.04 -16.05
N ILE A 65 -37.62 33.48 -14.92
CA ILE A 65 -38.43 32.24 -14.89
C ILE A 65 -39.69 32.41 -15.74
N GLU A 66 -40.46 33.49 -15.52
CA GLU A 66 -41.72 33.72 -16.24
C GLU A 66 -41.50 33.99 -17.73
N GLN A 67 -40.44 34.72 -18.08
CA GLN A 67 -40.07 34.94 -19.48
C GLN A 67 -39.68 33.64 -20.17
N THR A 68 -38.82 32.84 -19.54
CA THR A 68 -38.38 31.53 -20.06
C THR A 68 -39.57 30.60 -20.26
N ARG A 69 -40.47 30.51 -19.28
CA ARG A 69 -41.71 29.73 -19.36
C ARG A 69 -42.54 30.11 -20.58
N ARG A 70 -42.76 31.41 -20.78
CA ARG A 70 -43.54 31.92 -21.92
C ARG A 70 -42.86 31.62 -23.26
N GLN A 71 -41.55 31.81 -23.35
CA GLN A 71 -40.78 31.57 -24.58
C GLN A 71 -40.78 30.09 -24.98
N LEU A 72 -40.50 29.18 -24.03
CA LEU A 72 -40.55 27.73 -24.27
C LEU A 72 -41.93 27.29 -24.76
N ARG A 73 -42.99 27.79 -24.09
CA ARG A 73 -44.37 27.49 -24.48
C ARG A 73 -44.69 27.97 -25.89
N GLN A 74 -44.28 29.18 -26.25
CA GLN A 74 -44.47 29.74 -27.60
C GLN A 74 -43.72 28.95 -28.67
N ALA A 75 -42.58 28.35 -28.33
CA ALA A 75 -41.84 27.44 -29.19
C ALA A 75 -42.37 26.00 -29.21
N GLY A 76 -43.48 25.72 -28.50
CA GLY A 76 -44.12 24.41 -28.48
C GLY A 76 -43.57 23.44 -27.43
N PHE A 77 -42.66 23.88 -26.56
CA PHE A 77 -42.13 23.07 -25.46
C PHE A 77 -43.01 23.25 -24.21
N GLY A 78 -43.68 22.17 -23.80
CA GLY A 78 -44.49 22.11 -22.58
C GLY A 78 -43.70 21.65 -21.35
N ARG A 79 -44.41 21.43 -20.24
CA ARG A 79 -43.81 21.05 -18.93
C ARG A 79 -43.00 19.75 -18.94
N ASP A 80 -43.29 18.84 -19.86
CA ASP A 80 -42.60 17.54 -19.97
C ASP A 80 -41.40 17.57 -20.94
N ALA A 81 -41.18 18.70 -21.63
CA ALA A 81 -40.08 18.83 -22.58
C ALA A 81 -38.72 18.77 -21.87
N ARG A 82 -37.79 18.01 -22.42
CA ARG A 82 -36.41 17.84 -21.94
C ARG A 82 -35.49 18.78 -22.68
N ILE A 83 -35.07 19.85 -22.01
CA ILE A 83 -34.21 20.88 -22.59
C ILE A 83 -32.79 20.70 -22.07
N GLY A 84 -31.86 20.35 -22.95
CA GLY A 84 -30.43 20.31 -22.63
C GLY A 84 -29.92 21.72 -22.38
N VAL A 85 -29.12 21.94 -21.33
CA VAL A 85 -28.50 23.24 -21.03
C VAL A 85 -26.99 23.08 -21.06
N MET A 86 -26.35 23.65 -22.08
CA MET A 86 -24.91 23.58 -22.31
C MET A 86 -24.36 25.00 -22.42
N LEU A 87 -24.05 25.60 -21.26
CA LEU A 87 -23.58 26.97 -21.15
C LEU A 87 -22.25 27.03 -20.37
N PRO A 88 -21.23 27.75 -20.87
CA PRO A 88 -19.90 27.79 -20.26
C PRO A 88 -19.85 28.61 -18.97
N GLU A 89 -20.62 29.68 -18.89
CA GLU A 89 -20.59 30.64 -17.79
C GLU A 89 -21.49 30.18 -16.65
N ALA A 90 -20.91 29.86 -15.49
CA ALA A 90 -21.63 29.27 -14.36
C ALA A 90 -22.83 30.10 -13.84
N PRO A 91 -22.74 31.45 -13.69
CA PRO A 91 -23.89 32.26 -13.26
C PRO A 91 -25.06 32.19 -14.24
N GLN A 92 -24.78 32.32 -15.54
CA GLN A 92 -25.79 32.26 -16.60
C GLN A 92 -26.37 30.85 -16.73
N ALA A 93 -25.54 29.81 -16.66
CA ALA A 93 -25.97 28.41 -16.64
C ALA A 93 -26.90 28.12 -15.46
N ALA A 94 -26.58 28.60 -14.26
CA ALA A 94 -27.43 28.43 -13.08
C ALA A 94 -28.81 29.08 -13.27
N VAL A 95 -28.86 30.32 -13.75
CA VAL A 95 -30.12 31.02 -14.03
C VAL A 95 -30.96 30.29 -15.09
N ALA A 96 -30.35 29.87 -16.21
CA ALA A 96 -31.04 29.11 -17.25
C ALA A 96 -31.56 27.76 -16.75
N ILE A 97 -30.74 26.99 -16.03
CA ILE A 97 -31.13 25.69 -15.48
C ILE A 97 -32.33 25.85 -14.54
N ILE A 98 -32.32 26.85 -13.65
CA ILE A 98 -33.45 27.12 -12.75
C ILE A 98 -34.69 27.54 -13.54
N ALA A 99 -34.55 28.48 -14.47
CA ALA A 99 -35.68 29.00 -15.24
C ALA A 99 -36.36 27.91 -16.09
N ILE A 100 -35.55 27.08 -16.74
CA ILE A 100 -36.03 25.90 -17.47
C ILE A 100 -36.63 24.89 -16.49
N GLY A 101 -35.94 24.54 -15.40
CA GLY A 101 -36.41 23.56 -14.42
C GLY A 101 -37.67 23.97 -13.64
N CYS A 102 -38.06 25.24 -13.69
CA CYS A 102 -39.35 25.73 -13.19
C CYS A 102 -40.47 25.64 -14.24
N SER A 103 -40.13 25.44 -15.50
CA SER A 103 -41.02 25.55 -16.67
C SER A 103 -41.21 24.22 -17.41
N ALA A 104 -40.14 23.44 -17.50
CA ALA A 104 -39.97 22.18 -18.22
C ALA A 104 -38.89 21.33 -17.51
N VAL A 105 -38.45 20.22 -18.12
CA VAL A 105 -37.38 19.39 -17.56
C VAL A 105 -36.02 19.91 -18.01
N ALA A 106 -35.23 20.46 -17.09
CA ALA A 106 -33.87 20.91 -17.38
C ALA A 106 -32.89 19.72 -17.34
N VAL A 107 -32.04 19.62 -18.35
CA VAL A 107 -30.98 18.60 -18.45
C VAL A 107 -29.63 19.31 -18.52
N PRO A 108 -28.99 19.61 -17.38
CA PRO A 108 -27.69 20.27 -17.38
C PRO A 108 -26.60 19.41 -17.99
N LEU A 109 -25.81 19.98 -18.91
CA LEU A 109 -24.70 19.32 -19.59
C LEU A 109 -23.39 20.05 -19.31
N ASP A 110 -22.30 19.29 -19.15
CA ASP A 110 -20.97 19.88 -19.06
C ASP A 110 -20.60 20.42 -20.46
N PRO A 111 -20.35 21.73 -20.61
CA PRO A 111 -20.00 22.35 -21.88
C PRO A 111 -18.65 21.86 -22.45
N ARG A 112 -17.88 21.10 -21.67
CA ARG A 112 -16.58 20.53 -22.07
C ARG A 112 -16.68 19.08 -22.55
N LEU A 113 -17.87 18.46 -22.54
CA LEU A 113 -18.05 17.09 -23.02
C LEU A 113 -17.50 16.96 -24.42
N GLY A 114 -16.77 15.87 -24.71
CA GLY A 114 -16.31 15.55 -26.05
C GLY A 114 -17.45 15.11 -26.98
N THR A 115 -17.18 15.09 -28.29
CA THR A 115 -18.21 14.85 -29.31
C THR A 115 -18.87 13.48 -29.12
N ALA A 116 -18.04 12.46 -28.90
CA ALA A 116 -18.51 11.10 -28.64
C ALA A 116 -19.30 10.98 -27.32
N GLU A 117 -18.87 11.67 -26.26
CA GLU A 117 -19.54 11.63 -24.96
C GLU A 117 -20.91 12.32 -25.00
N LEU A 118 -21.02 13.41 -25.77
CA LEU A 118 -22.29 14.08 -26.01
C LEU A 118 -23.21 13.23 -26.89
N ASP A 119 -22.69 12.60 -27.94
CA ASP A 119 -23.48 11.70 -28.80
C ASP A 119 -24.02 10.50 -28.02
N GLN A 120 -23.16 9.86 -27.21
CA GLN A 120 -23.55 8.76 -26.33
C GLN A 120 -24.63 9.19 -25.33
N PHE A 121 -24.53 10.42 -24.80
CA PHE A 121 -25.55 10.96 -23.92
C PHE A 121 -26.90 11.14 -24.61
N LEU A 122 -26.91 11.76 -25.79
CA LEU A 122 -28.14 12.03 -26.55
C LEU A 122 -28.82 10.73 -27.01
N GLN A 123 -28.04 9.67 -27.26
CA GLN A 123 -28.56 8.32 -27.49
C GLN A 123 -29.23 7.72 -26.25
N GLN A 124 -28.65 7.95 -25.07
CA GLN A 124 -29.19 7.45 -23.81
C GLN A 124 -30.44 8.23 -23.36
N LEU A 125 -30.44 9.55 -23.56
CA LEU A 125 -31.53 10.46 -23.21
C LEU A 125 -31.85 11.38 -24.39
N PRO A 126 -32.87 11.05 -25.20
CA PRO A 126 -33.37 11.95 -26.23
C PRO A 126 -33.83 13.26 -25.60
N LEU A 127 -33.39 14.38 -26.17
CA LEU A 127 -33.79 15.72 -25.77
C LEU A 127 -34.81 16.29 -26.77
N ASP A 128 -35.61 17.24 -26.31
CA ASP A 128 -36.58 17.96 -27.16
C ASP A 128 -35.97 19.24 -27.75
N ALA A 129 -34.97 19.82 -27.07
CA ALA A 129 -34.14 20.92 -27.58
C ALA A 129 -32.80 21.01 -26.84
N LEU A 130 -31.86 21.76 -27.41
CA LEU A 130 -30.58 22.08 -26.78
C LEU A 130 -30.36 23.60 -26.71
N LEU A 131 -30.17 24.10 -25.49
CA LEU A 131 -29.78 25.48 -25.19
C LEU A 131 -28.25 25.63 -25.20
N ILE A 132 -27.77 26.58 -25.98
CA ILE A 132 -26.35 26.94 -26.12
C ILE A 132 -26.15 28.46 -26.13
N ALA A 133 -24.93 28.92 -25.89
CA ALA A 133 -24.58 30.32 -26.06
C ALA A 133 -24.63 30.75 -27.55
N SER A 134 -25.09 31.98 -27.80
CA SER A 134 -25.22 32.55 -29.14
C SER A 134 -23.88 32.73 -29.87
N ASP A 135 -22.78 32.84 -29.13
CA ASP A 135 -21.44 33.21 -29.62
C ASP A 135 -20.41 32.07 -29.63
N GLY A 136 -20.63 30.94 -28.94
CA GLY A 136 -19.49 30.12 -28.50
C GLY A 136 -19.49 28.61 -28.74
N ASP A 137 -20.62 27.90 -28.75
CA ASP A 137 -20.58 26.43 -28.66
C ASP A 137 -20.74 25.72 -30.01
N GLN A 138 -19.64 25.62 -30.78
CA GLN A 138 -19.65 24.87 -32.04
C GLN A 138 -19.98 23.39 -31.84
N GLN A 139 -19.69 22.83 -30.68
CA GLN A 139 -19.84 21.42 -30.44
C GLN A 139 -21.30 21.06 -30.15
N GLY A 140 -21.96 21.81 -29.27
CA GLY A 140 -23.40 21.70 -29.05
C GLY A 140 -24.19 21.87 -30.34
N ARG A 141 -23.81 22.84 -31.19
CA ARG A 141 -24.44 23.03 -32.52
C ARG A 141 -24.31 21.81 -33.42
N ARG A 142 -23.10 21.29 -33.58
CA ARG A 142 -22.84 20.10 -34.42
C ARG A 142 -23.56 18.87 -33.88
N ALA A 143 -23.66 18.71 -32.55
CA ALA A 143 -24.42 17.63 -31.95
C ALA A 143 -25.92 17.79 -32.25
N ALA A 144 -26.48 18.98 -32.05
CA ALA A 144 -27.87 19.25 -32.37
C ALA A 144 -28.19 18.99 -33.84
N GLU A 145 -27.36 19.46 -34.77
CA GLU A 145 -27.53 19.20 -36.21
C GLU A 145 -27.53 17.70 -36.55
N ARG A 146 -26.58 16.93 -35.98
CA ARG A 146 -26.47 15.49 -36.24
C ARG A 146 -27.63 14.67 -35.68
N HIS A 147 -28.17 15.08 -34.54
CA HIS A 147 -29.31 14.41 -33.89
C HIS A 147 -30.67 15.03 -34.26
N GLY A 148 -30.70 16.06 -35.11
CA GLY A 148 -31.93 16.74 -35.52
C GLY A 148 -32.64 17.50 -34.38
N LEU A 149 -31.87 17.98 -33.39
CA LEU A 149 -32.41 18.69 -32.22
C LEU A 149 -32.62 20.18 -32.52
N PRO A 150 -33.78 20.76 -32.17
CA PRO A 150 -33.97 22.20 -32.16
C PRO A 150 -32.94 22.90 -31.27
N LEU A 151 -32.34 23.99 -31.79
CA LEU A 151 -31.43 24.84 -31.03
C LEU A 151 -32.18 26.01 -30.40
N ILE A 152 -31.89 26.27 -29.13
CA ILE A 152 -32.23 27.51 -28.44
C ILE A 152 -30.93 28.29 -28.25
N SER A 153 -30.92 29.53 -28.70
CA SER A 153 -29.78 30.43 -28.52
C SER A 153 -29.97 31.28 -27.26
N ALA A 154 -28.97 31.31 -26.38
CA ALA A 154 -28.92 32.19 -25.23
C ALA A 154 -28.09 33.43 -25.53
N GLU A 155 -28.70 34.61 -25.37
CA GLU A 155 -28.03 35.90 -25.44
C GLU A 155 -27.98 36.53 -24.05
N ALA A 156 -26.87 37.18 -23.73
CA ALA A 156 -26.73 37.91 -22.46
C ALA A 156 -27.73 39.07 -22.40
N ALA A 157 -28.33 39.29 -21.23
CA ALA A 157 -29.18 40.45 -21.01
C ALA A 157 -28.39 41.77 -21.12
N GLU A 158 -29.04 42.82 -21.63
CA GLU A 158 -28.42 44.14 -21.83
C GLU A 158 -28.13 44.87 -20.50
N ASP A 159 -28.77 44.46 -19.40
CA ASP A 159 -28.61 45.04 -18.07
C ASP A 159 -27.32 44.60 -17.34
N GLY A 160 -26.51 43.75 -17.98
CA GLY A 160 -25.25 43.25 -17.42
C GLY A 160 -25.41 42.21 -16.32
N SER A 161 -26.65 41.76 -16.05
CA SER A 161 -26.95 40.69 -15.11
C SER A 161 -26.61 39.31 -15.72
N PRO A 162 -26.60 38.22 -14.92
CA PRO A 162 -26.48 36.85 -15.45
C PRO A 162 -27.77 36.35 -16.12
N ALA A 163 -28.80 37.18 -16.29
CA ALA A 163 -30.02 36.81 -17.02
C ALA A 163 -29.70 36.55 -18.51
N LEU A 164 -30.52 35.69 -19.11
CA LEU A 164 -30.40 35.31 -20.52
C LEU A 164 -31.72 35.56 -21.23
N GLN A 165 -31.62 36.10 -22.45
CA GLN A 165 -32.72 36.14 -23.40
C GLN A 165 -32.61 34.92 -24.31
N LEU A 166 -33.68 34.13 -24.39
CA LEU A 166 -33.72 32.95 -25.24
C LEU A 166 -34.29 33.31 -26.61
N ALA A 167 -33.55 32.98 -27.66
CA ALA A 167 -34.00 33.07 -29.04
C ALA A 167 -34.26 31.67 -29.61
N MET A 168 -35.51 31.45 -30.04
CA MET A 168 -35.98 30.19 -30.60
C MET A 168 -37.15 30.46 -31.56
N PRO A 169 -37.39 29.60 -32.57
CA PRO A 169 -38.54 29.75 -33.47
C PRO A 169 -39.88 29.64 -32.73
N VAL A 170 -40.85 30.48 -33.07
CA VAL A 170 -42.22 30.35 -32.59
C VAL A 170 -42.89 29.18 -33.31
N ALA A 171 -43.46 28.24 -32.55
CA ALA A 171 -44.20 27.13 -33.12
C ALA A 171 -45.57 27.57 -33.66
N ALA A 172 -46.06 26.89 -34.69
CA ALA A 172 -47.40 27.14 -35.24
C ALA A 172 -48.51 26.96 -34.18
N ARG A 173 -48.28 26.09 -33.19
CA ARG A 173 -49.16 25.89 -32.05
C ARG A 173 -48.34 25.93 -30.75
N PRO A 174 -48.57 26.92 -29.87
CA PRO A 174 -47.96 26.95 -28.54
C PRO A 174 -48.35 25.72 -27.71
N ALA A 175 -47.48 25.31 -26.80
CA ALA A 175 -47.80 24.30 -25.80
C ALA A 175 -48.88 24.82 -24.81
N PRO A 176 -49.61 23.92 -24.12
CA PRO A 176 -50.52 24.30 -23.04
C PRO A 176 -49.81 25.08 -21.92
N ASP A 177 -50.53 26.01 -21.29
CA ASP A 177 -50.02 26.76 -20.14
C ASP A 177 -50.23 25.97 -18.83
N GLU A 178 -49.48 24.87 -18.68
CA GLU A 178 -49.59 23.97 -17.53
C GLU A 178 -48.40 24.14 -16.59
N LEU A 179 -48.65 24.13 -15.28
CA LEU A 179 -47.59 24.10 -14.28
C LEU A 179 -47.04 22.67 -14.13
N PRO A 180 -45.75 22.50 -13.84
CA PRO A 180 -45.21 21.18 -13.51
C PRO A 180 -45.92 20.56 -12.29
N GLU A 181 -46.08 19.25 -12.30
CA GLU A 181 -46.58 18.51 -11.12
C GLU A 181 -45.46 18.39 -10.05
N PRO A 182 -45.80 18.34 -8.74
CA PRO A 182 -44.80 18.22 -7.68
C PRO A 182 -43.86 17.01 -7.80
N ASP A 183 -44.38 15.89 -8.28
CA ASP A 183 -43.63 14.63 -8.45
C ASP A 183 -43.06 14.45 -9.86
N ALA A 184 -43.26 15.42 -10.76
CA ALA A 184 -42.60 15.44 -12.06
C ALA A 184 -41.12 15.84 -11.93
N PRO A 185 -40.21 15.32 -12.78
CA PRO A 185 -38.81 15.74 -12.81
C PRO A 185 -38.67 17.23 -13.17
N ALA A 186 -38.00 18.00 -12.32
CA ALA A 186 -37.51 19.34 -12.66
C ALA A 186 -36.16 19.26 -13.36
N PHE A 187 -35.34 18.27 -12.96
CA PHE A 187 -33.99 18.07 -13.49
C PHE A 187 -33.71 16.60 -13.78
N ILE A 188 -32.89 16.33 -14.80
CA ILE A 188 -32.27 15.01 -15.01
C ILE A 188 -30.76 15.21 -15.06
N LEU A 189 -30.03 14.56 -14.14
CA LEU A 189 -28.57 14.63 -14.10
C LEU A 189 -27.95 13.23 -14.23
N ARG A 190 -26.71 13.18 -14.73
CA ARG A 190 -25.90 11.97 -14.74
C ARG A 190 -25.15 11.79 -13.43
N SER A 191 -25.07 10.55 -12.95
CA SER A 191 -24.09 10.18 -11.93
C SER A 191 -22.78 9.73 -12.58
N SER A 192 -21.66 9.95 -11.91
CA SER A 192 -20.32 9.47 -12.29
C SER A 192 -20.11 7.97 -12.03
N GLY A 193 -21.15 7.15 -12.26
CA GLY A 193 -21.19 5.72 -11.91
C GLY A 193 -19.97 4.92 -12.40
N THR A 194 -19.57 3.91 -11.62
CA THR A 194 -18.47 2.98 -11.91
C THR A 194 -18.79 1.94 -13.00
N THR A 195 -19.88 2.17 -13.75
CA THR A 195 -20.40 1.31 -14.81
C THR A 195 -20.00 1.85 -16.19
N ALA A 196 -20.01 1.01 -17.22
CA ALA A 196 -19.62 1.40 -18.59
C ALA A 196 -20.49 2.52 -19.20
N LEU A 197 -21.69 2.77 -18.65
CA LEU A 197 -22.59 3.88 -18.99
C LEU A 197 -22.98 4.66 -17.71
N PRO A 198 -22.98 6.01 -17.75
CA PRO A 198 -23.46 6.84 -16.63
C PRO A 198 -24.96 6.63 -16.34
N LYS A 199 -25.36 6.62 -15.07
CA LYS A 199 -26.77 6.46 -14.69
C LYS A 199 -27.51 7.80 -14.75
N LEU A 200 -28.77 7.79 -15.21
CA LEU A 200 -29.64 8.97 -15.27
C LEU A 200 -30.52 9.07 -14.02
N ILE A 201 -30.42 10.18 -13.29
CA ILE A 201 -31.14 10.43 -12.05
C ILE A 201 -32.13 11.57 -12.27
N PRO A 202 -33.45 11.31 -12.26
CA PRO A 202 -34.48 12.34 -12.24
C PRO A 202 -34.62 12.93 -10.83
N PHE A 203 -34.67 14.24 -10.76
CA PHE A 203 -34.93 15.01 -9.54
C PHE A 203 -36.28 15.71 -9.66
N THR A 204 -37.24 15.29 -8.85
CA THR A 204 -38.57 15.90 -8.85
C THR A 204 -38.58 17.26 -8.16
N HIS A 205 -39.58 18.09 -8.44
CA HIS A 205 -39.72 19.36 -7.73
C HIS A 205 -39.80 19.18 -6.22
N ARG A 206 -40.64 18.24 -5.76
CA ARG A 206 -40.78 17.90 -4.34
C ARG A 206 -39.46 17.43 -3.74
N ASN A 207 -38.71 16.60 -4.47
CA ASN A 207 -37.42 16.09 -4.01
C ASN A 207 -36.40 17.23 -3.79
N MET A 208 -36.32 18.18 -4.73
CA MET A 208 -35.42 19.33 -4.64
C MET A 208 -35.78 20.28 -3.50
N LEU A 209 -37.08 20.61 -3.36
CA LEU A 209 -37.58 21.44 -2.26
C LEU A 209 -37.31 20.80 -0.90
N THR A 210 -37.55 19.49 -0.77
CA THR A 210 -37.31 18.75 0.46
C THR A 210 -35.82 18.72 0.81
N ALA A 211 -34.95 18.46 -0.18
CA ALA A 211 -33.51 18.44 0.02
C ALA A 211 -32.96 19.80 0.49
N ALA A 212 -33.43 20.90 -0.12
CA ALA A 212 -33.05 22.26 0.28
C ALA A 212 -33.49 22.58 1.72
N ARG A 213 -34.75 22.31 2.08
CA ARG A 213 -35.27 22.53 3.44
C ARG A 213 -34.51 21.73 4.48
N LYS A 214 -34.17 20.48 4.17
CA LYS A 214 -33.41 19.61 5.05
C LYS A 214 -32.02 20.19 5.34
N TRP A 215 -31.33 20.67 4.31
CA TRP A 215 -30.02 21.32 4.45
C TRP A 215 -30.13 22.63 5.24
N GLN A 216 -31.09 23.50 4.90
CA GLN A 216 -31.35 24.75 5.63
C GLN A 216 -31.55 24.49 7.13
N ARG A 217 -32.35 23.49 7.48
CA ARG A 217 -32.61 23.15 8.90
C ARG A 217 -31.39 22.58 9.61
N TRP A 218 -30.57 21.75 8.95
CA TRP A 218 -29.35 21.22 9.58
C TRP A 218 -28.37 22.34 9.96
N PHE A 219 -28.22 23.34 9.10
CA PHE A 219 -27.22 24.39 9.27
C PHE A 219 -27.79 25.71 9.78
N GLY A 220 -29.10 25.79 10.02
CA GLY A 220 -29.80 27.02 10.39
C GLY A 220 -29.56 28.11 9.35
N LEU A 221 -29.88 27.83 8.09
CA LEU A 221 -29.73 28.79 6.99
C LEU A 221 -31.04 29.54 6.72
N ASP A 222 -30.92 30.84 6.48
CA ASP A 222 -32.05 31.74 6.19
C ASP A 222 -31.75 32.73 5.04
N GLY A 223 -32.54 33.80 4.95
CA GLY A 223 -32.45 34.81 3.90
C GLY A 223 -31.18 35.69 3.96
N ASP A 224 -30.49 35.73 5.09
CA ASP A 224 -29.25 36.50 5.24
C ASP A 224 -28.01 35.69 4.80
N ASP A 225 -28.18 34.38 4.56
CA ASP A 225 -27.09 33.51 4.15
C ASP A 225 -26.76 33.63 2.65
N ARG A 226 -25.45 33.66 2.41
CA ARG A 226 -24.83 33.63 1.09
C ARG A 226 -23.93 32.40 0.95
N CYS A 227 -24.19 31.57 -0.05
CA CYS A 227 -23.29 30.46 -0.41
C CYS A 227 -22.29 30.90 -1.47
N LEU A 228 -21.00 30.62 -1.28
CA LEU A 228 -20.03 30.65 -2.38
C LEU A 228 -20.20 29.39 -3.24
N CYS A 229 -20.53 29.54 -4.52
CA CYS A 229 -20.73 28.43 -5.44
C CYS A 229 -19.45 28.14 -6.22
N VAL A 230 -18.68 27.19 -5.70
CA VAL A 230 -17.44 26.67 -6.32
C VAL A 230 -17.65 25.38 -7.13
N SER A 231 -18.88 24.85 -7.10
CA SER A 231 -19.27 23.64 -7.85
C SER A 231 -20.03 24.02 -9.12
N ALA A 232 -19.78 23.29 -10.21
CA ALA A 232 -20.46 23.58 -11.47
C ALA A 232 -21.97 23.28 -11.40
N PRO A 233 -22.84 24.11 -12.03
CA PRO A 233 -24.30 23.93 -12.00
C PRO A 233 -24.81 22.63 -12.62
N TYR A 234 -24.01 21.99 -13.50
CA TYR A 234 -24.37 20.71 -14.12
C TYR A 234 -24.04 19.48 -13.26
N TYR A 235 -23.52 19.68 -12.05
CA TYR A 235 -23.38 18.61 -11.06
C TYR A 235 -24.47 18.66 -10.00
N SER A 236 -24.90 17.48 -9.54
CA SER A 236 -25.96 17.35 -8.52
C SER A 236 -25.65 18.13 -7.24
N HIS A 237 -24.39 18.12 -6.79
CA HIS A 237 -23.98 18.89 -5.61
C HIS A 237 -24.05 20.41 -5.85
N GLY A 238 -23.54 20.89 -6.99
CA GLY A 238 -23.58 22.32 -7.34
C GLY A 238 -25.02 22.83 -7.45
N LEU A 239 -25.86 22.10 -8.20
CA LEU A 239 -27.25 22.50 -8.38
C LEU A 239 -28.06 22.45 -7.09
N LYS A 240 -28.05 21.33 -6.36
CA LYS A 240 -28.88 21.13 -5.16
C LYS A 240 -28.39 21.93 -3.97
N VAL A 241 -27.11 21.78 -3.64
CA VAL A 241 -26.56 22.26 -2.37
C VAL A 241 -26.15 23.72 -2.51
N THR A 242 -25.30 24.07 -3.47
CA THR A 242 -24.71 25.42 -3.49
C THR A 242 -25.59 26.46 -4.18
N ILE A 243 -26.49 26.05 -5.07
CA ILE A 243 -27.36 26.97 -5.83
C ILE A 243 -28.79 26.99 -5.27
N LEU A 244 -29.51 25.86 -5.30
CA LEU A 244 -30.93 25.86 -4.95
C LEU A 244 -31.18 26.04 -3.46
N THR A 245 -30.33 25.48 -2.59
CA THR A 245 -30.52 25.58 -1.13
C THR A 245 -30.51 27.02 -0.61
N PRO A 246 -29.51 27.88 -0.89
CA PRO A 246 -29.55 29.26 -0.42
C PRO A 246 -30.71 30.04 -1.06
N LEU A 247 -30.92 29.87 -2.37
CA LEU A 247 -31.99 30.57 -3.10
C LEU A 247 -33.38 30.26 -2.55
N LEU A 248 -33.68 28.98 -2.31
CA LEU A 248 -34.98 28.55 -1.77
C LEU A 248 -35.20 29.00 -0.31
N GLY A 249 -34.16 29.49 0.37
CA GLY A 249 -34.23 30.06 1.72
C GLY A 249 -34.46 31.58 1.71
N GLY A 250 -34.49 32.20 0.54
CA GLY A 250 -34.46 33.66 0.38
C GLY A 250 -33.06 34.26 0.37
N GLY A 251 -32.03 33.44 0.58
CA GLY A 251 -30.64 33.87 0.57
C GLY A 251 -30.08 34.06 -0.84
N SER A 252 -28.74 34.11 -0.93
CA SER A 252 -28.02 34.39 -2.17
C SER A 252 -26.97 33.34 -2.51
N VAL A 253 -26.68 33.20 -3.80
CA VAL A 253 -25.55 32.43 -4.31
C VAL A 253 -24.54 33.36 -4.97
N ALA A 254 -23.28 33.23 -4.60
CA ALA A 254 -22.17 34.02 -5.11
C ALA A 254 -21.22 33.19 -5.95
N PHE A 255 -20.97 33.62 -7.19
CA PHE A 255 -20.06 32.97 -8.13
C PHE A 255 -18.76 33.75 -8.26
N PRO A 256 -17.60 33.13 -7.97
CA PRO A 256 -16.30 33.74 -8.27
C PRO A 256 -16.07 33.82 -9.78
N LEU A 257 -15.13 34.65 -10.20
CA LEU A 257 -14.74 34.79 -11.60
C LEU A 257 -14.29 33.45 -12.19
N SER A 258 -13.54 32.68 -11.42
CA SER A 258 -13.17 31.32 -11.76
C SER A 258 -13.10 30.44 -10.51
N PRO A 259 -13.87 29.35 -10.41
CA PRO A 259 -13.72 28.40 -9.31
C PRO A 259 -12.43 27.58 -9.41
N ALA A 260 -11.75 27.58 -10.57
CA ALA A 260 -10.50 26.86 -10.78
C ALA A 260 -9.26 27.64 -10.28
N VAL A 261 -9.39 28.95 -10.10
CA VAL A 261 -8.33 29.82 -9.59
C VAL A 261 -8.77 30.31 -8.23
N VAL A 262 -8.15 29.80 -7.17
CA VAL A 262 -8.53 30.16 -5.80
C VAL A 262 -7.98 31.54 -5.46
N ASP A 263 -8.84 32.54 -5.50
CA ASP A 263 -8.56 33.91 -5.05
C ASP A 263 -9.29 34.16 -3.73
N VAL A 264 -8.56 34.01 -2.61
CA VAL A 264 -9.15 34.16 -1.27
C VAL A 264 -9.67 35.58 -1.00
N HIS A 265 -9.13 36.61 -1.66
CA HIS A 265 -9.60 37.99 -1.51
C HIS A 265 -10.93 38.22 -2.22
N GLU A 266 -11.03 37.76 -3.46
CA GLU A 266 -12.30 37.73 -4.17
C GLU A 266 -13.34 36.92 -3.38
N TRP A 267 -12.96 35.72 -2.94
CA TRP A 267 -13.91 34.77 -2.38
C TRP A 267 -14.42 35.20 -1.01
N PHE A 268 -13.57 35.73 -0.12
CA PHE A 268 -13.96 36.01 1.27
C PHE A 268 -14.17 37.50 1.58
N GLU A 269 -13.45 38.42 0.94
CA GLU A 269 -13.61 39.87 1.20
C GLU A 269 -14.56 40.54 0.20
N THR A 270 -14.51 40.16 -1.09
CA THR A 270 -15.38 40.76 -2.11
C THR A 270 -16.77 40.12 -2.12
N LEU A 271 -16.84 38.79 -2.25
CA LEU A 271 -18.11 38.07 -2.34
C LEU A 271 -18.78 37.84 -0.97
N ARG A 272 -18.01 37.89 0.13
CA ARG A 272 -18.49 37.78 1.52
C ARG A 272 -19.52 36.66 1.77
N PRO A 273 -19.19 35.40 1.43
CA PRO A 273 -20.07 34.27 1.69
C PRO A 273 -20.16 33.98 3.19
N SER A 274 -21.35 33.59 3.62
CA SER A 274 -21.59 33.03 4.95
C SER A 274 -21.20 31.55 5.04
N TRP A 275 -21.20 30.81 3.92
CA TRP A 275 -20.77 29.41 3.90
C TRP A 275 -20.39 28.97 2.48
N TYR A 276 -19.75 27.81 2.37
CA TYR A 276 -19.55 27.14 1.09
C TYR A 276 -19.41 25.62 1.28
N SER A 277 -19.59 24.88 0.19
CA SER A 277 -19.43 23.42 0.18
C SER A 277 -18.50 22.99 -0.94
N ALA A 278 -17.55 22.10 -0.64
CA ALA A 278 -16.58 21.60 -1.59
C ALA A 278 -16.09 20.18 -1.26
N GLY A 279 -15.24 19.63 -2.13
CA GLY A 279 -14.50 18.39 -1.86
C GLY A 279 -13.12 18.66 -1.25
N PRO A 280 -12.46 17.64 -0.67
CA PRO A 280 -11.16 17.76 -0.01
C PRO A 280 -10.07 18.51 -0.80
N ALA A 281 -9.95 18.24 -2.10
CA ALA A 281 -8.92 18.85 -2.94
C ALA A 281 -9.05 20.39 -3.01
N LEU A 282 -10.29 20.89 -3.06
CA LEU A 282 -10.50 22.33 -3.11
C LEU A 282 -10.28 22.98 -1.74
N HIS A 283 -10.64 22.32 -0.64
CA HIS A 283 -10.32 22.82 0.70
C HIS A 283 -8.81 22.94 0.92
N LEU A 284 -8.03 21.99 0.40
CA LEU A 284 -6.56 22.06 0.42
C LEU A 284 -6.03 23.24 -0.40
N ALA A 285 -6.53 23.45 -1.62
CA ALA A 285 -6.14 24.59 -2.45
C ALA A 285 -6.49 25.94 -1.78
N ILE A 286 -7.65 26.02 -1.11
CA ILE A 286 -8.03 27.19 -0.31
C ILE A 286 -7.11 27.38 0.89
N LEU A 287 -6.76 26.31 1.60
CA LEU A 287 -5.82 26.35 2.71
C LEU A 287 -4.43 26.84 2.27
N GLU A 288 -3.94 26.37 1.13
CA GLU A 288 -2.67 26.82 0.55
C GLU A 288 -2.70 28.29 0.14
N ALA A 289 -3.74 28.71 -0.58
CA ALA A 289 -3.92 30.11 -0.97
C ALA A 289 -4.05 31.04 0.24
N ALA A 290 -4.77 30.62 1.29
CA ALA A 290 -4.92 31.36 2.53
C ALA A 290 -3.60 31.51 3.31
N ARG A 291 -2.71 30.50 3.26
CA ARG A 291 -1.37 30.59 3.87
C ARG A 291 -0.44 31.50 3.09
N ALA A 292 -0.56 31.51 1.76
CA ALA A 292 0.24 32.37 0.89
C ALA A 292 -0.19 33.85 0.99
N HIS A 293 -1.48 34.10 1.16
CA HIS A 293 -2.10 35.43 1.16
C HIS A 293 -3.04 35.63 2.36
N PRO A 294 -2.53 35.60 3.60
CA PRO A 294 -3.37 35.71 4.81
C PRO A 294 -4.15 37.02 4.90
N GLU A 295 -3.61 38.11 4.35
CA GLU A 295 -4.27 39.42 4.22
C GLU A 295 -5.53 39.38 3.33
N GLY A 296 -5.63 38.39 2.44
CA GLY A 296 -6.75 38.22 1.53
C GLY A 296 -8.02 37.65 2.20
N LEU A 297 -7.93 37.01 3.37
CA LEU A 297 -9.07 36.35 4.04
C LEU A 297 -10.17 37.32 4.52
N GLY A 298 -9.99 38.62 4.37
CA GLY A 298 -10.94 39.64 4.78
C GLY A 298 -11.12 39.78 6.28
N ARG A 299 -12.11 40.54 6.74
CA ARG A 299 -12.46 40.65 8.18
C ARG A 299 -13.62 39.75 8.60
N GLN A 300 -14.58 39.54 7.71
CA GLN A 300 -15.72 38.66 7.96
C GLN A 300 -15.34 37.23 7.59
N ARG A 301 -15.68 36.26 8.44
CA ARG A 301 -15.46 34.85 8.18
C ARG A 301 -16.78 34.16 7.86
N PRO A 302 -16.79 33.18 6.94
CA PRO A 302 -17.90 32.25 6.83
C PRO A 302 -18.24 31.64 8.20
N ARG A 303 -19.52 31.33 8.42
CA ARG A 303 -20.03 30.55 9.55
C ARG A 303 -19.46 29.14 9.56
N PHE A 304 -19.32 28.53 8.37
CA PHE A 304 -18.73 27.21 8.19
C PHE A 304 -18.36 26.96 6.72
N ALA A 305 -17.52 25.97 6.50
CA ALA A 305 -17.42 25.24 5.23
C ALA A 305 -17.86 23.80 5.43
N SER A 306 -18.43 23.18 4.41
CA SER A 306 -18.77 21.76 4.43
C SER A 306 -17.95 20.96 3.42
N SER A 307 -17.46 19.79 3.84
CA SER A 307 -16.68 18.86 3.03
C SER A 307 -17.47 17.57 2.80
N GLY A 308 -17.59 17.17 1.53
CA GLY A 308 -18.30 15.96 1.15
C GLY A 308 -17.73 15.28 -0.09
N GLY A 309 -18.21 14.07 -0.36
CA GLY A 309 -17.88 13.30 -1.56
C GLY A 309 -16.58 12.48 -1.50
N ALA A 310 -15.70 12.74 -0.52
CA ALA A 310 -14.54 11.90 -0.20
C ALA A 310 -14.13 12.11 1.27
N PRO A 311 -13.44 11.13 1.88
CA PRO A 311 -12.90 11.28 3.24
C PRO A 311 -11.93 12.45 3.35
N LEU A 312 -11.93 13.13 4.49
CA LEU A 312 -11.00 14.21 4.81
C LEU A 312 -10.24 13.88 6.10
N GLY A 313 -8.92 14.01 6.10
CA GLY A 313 -8.10 13.73 7.28
C GLY A 313 -8.28 14.79 8.37
N GLN A 314 -8.32 14.37 9.64
CA GLN A 314 -8.49 15.28 10.79
C GLN A 314 -7.41 16.38 10.85
N GLU A 315 -6.17 16.06 10.52
CA GLU A 315 -5.07 17.05 10.48
C GLU A 315 -5.37 18.20 9.48
N ILE A 316 -6.00 17.88 8.34
CA ILE A 316 -6.39 18.87 7.34
C ILE A 316 -7.50 19.76 7.89
N ILE A 317 -8.51 19.17 8.54
CA ILE A 317 -9.59 19.92 9.22
C ILE A 317 -8.99 20.87 10.25
N ASP A 318 -8.16 20.36 11.17
CA ASP A 318 -7.55 21.17 12.23
C ASP A 318 -6.66 22.28 11.68
N SER A 319 -5.92 22.00 10.60
CA SER A 319 -5.12 23.04 9.95
C SER A 319 -5.98 24.06 9.22
N PHE A 320 -7.06 23.63 8.57
CA PHE A 320 -7.97 24.52 7.87
C PHE A 320 -8.61 25.49 8.87
N GLU A 321 -9.14 24.98 9.97
CA GLU A 321 -9.80 25.78 11.00
C GLU A 321 -8.85 26.78 11.66
N ARG A 322 -7.60 26.36 11.95
CA ARG A 322 -6.58 27.26 12.51
C ARG A 322 -6.16 28.37 11.54
N THR A 323 -6.05 28.07 10.25
CA THR A 323 -5.59 29.05 9.26
C THR A 323 -6.72 30.00 8.84
N LEU A 324 -7.92 29.47 8.57
CA LEU A 324 -9.03 30.26 8.05
C LEU A 324 -9.92 30.86 9.13
N GLY A 325 -9.96 30.28 10.33
CA GLY A 325 -10.71 30.82 11.47
C GLY A 325 -12.21 30.54 11.43
N PHE A 326 -12.66 29.50 10.72
CA PHE A 326 -14.04 29.02 10.73
C PHE A 326 -14.09 27.48 10.55
N PRO A 327 -15.15 26.81 11.03
CA PRO A 327 -15.21 25.35 11.07
C PRO A 327 -15.33 24.71 9.68
N LEU A 328 -14.68 23.55 9.50
CA LEU A 328 -14.81 22.68 8.34
C LEU A 328 -15.55 21.40 8.74
N LEU A 329 -16.74 21.20 8.20
CA LEU A 329 -17.70 20.21 8.67
C LEU A 329 -17.89 19.10 7.64
N GLU A 330 -17.62 17.85 8.04
CA GLU A 330 -17.83 16.69 7.17
C GLU A 330 -19.31 16.32 7.06
N HIS A 331 -19.73 15.91 5.87
CA HIS A 331 -21.10 15.52 5.59
C HIS A 331 -21.16 14.37 4.55
N TYR A 332 -22.22 13.55 4.62
CA TYR A 332 -22.42 12.40 3.74
C TYR A 332 -23.72 12.50 2.96
N GLY A 333 -23.64 12.22 1.66
CA GLY A 333 -24.78 12.23 0.75
C GLY A 333 -24.47 11.57 -0.58
N SER A 334 -25.51 11.35 -1.38
CA SER A 334 -25.41 10.80 -2.73
C SER A 334 -26.21 11.64 -3.73
N SER A 335 -26.04 11.35 -5.03
CA SER A 335 -26.90 11.99 -6.03
C SER A 335 -28.34 11.54 -5.84
N GLU A 336 -28.53 10.25 -5.56
CA GLU A 336 -29.80 9.55 -5.43
C GLU A 336 -30.59 9.89 -4.15
N ALA A 337 -29.95 10.20 -3.03
CA ALA A 337 -30.61 10.44 -1.74
C ALA A 337 -30.44 11.87 -1.20
N ALA A 338 -29.76 12.72 -1.98
CA ALA A 338 -29.27 14.03 -1.53
C ALA A 338 -28.45 13.90 -0.25
N GLN A 339 -28.66 14.78 0.72
CA GLN A 339 -27.91 14.79 1.96
C GLN A 339 -28.48 13.77 2.97
N ILE A 340 -27.62 12.87 3.44
CA ILE A 340 -27.98 11.74 4.31
C ILE A 340 -27.66 12.06 5.77
N ALA A 341 -26.43 12.48 6.08
CA ALA A 341 -25.97 12.82 7.43
C ALA A 341 -25.01 14.01 7.40
N ALA A 342 -25.02 14.90 8.39
CA ALA A 342 -24.16 16.07 8.41
C ALA A 342 -23.65 16.40 9.80
N ASN A 343 -22.36 16.76 9.91
CA ASN A 343 -21.87 17.49 11.07
C ASN A 343 -22.33 18.94 10.94
N THR A 344 -22.85 19.50 12.02
CA THR A 344 -23.32 20.89 12.06
C THR A 344 -22.42 21.71 13.00
N PRO A 345 -22.48 23.06 12.95
CA PRO A 345 -21.71 23.89 13.88
C PRO A 345 -21.96 23.53 15.36
N ASP A 346 -23.19 23.18 15.70
CA ASP A 346 -23.61 22.89 17.08
C ASP A 346 -23.50 21.40 17.47
N ALA A 347 -23.44 20.50 16.49
CA ALA A 347 -23.39 19.06 16.71
C ALA A 347 -22.46 18.37 15.69
N ARG A 348 -21.19 18.20 16.09
CA ARG A 348 -20.18 17.50 15.30
C ARG A 348 -19.33 16.56 16.13
N LYS A 349 -18.84 15.49 15.50
CA LYS A 349 -17.93 14.53 16.13
C LYS A 349 -16.79 14.16 15.16
N PRO A 350 -15.51 14.38 15.53
CA PRO A 350 -14.35 14.01 14.72
C PRO A 350 -14.41 12.55 14.23
N GLY A 351 -14.06 12.30 12.96
CA GLY A 351 -14.08 10.96 12.37
C GLY A 351 -15.49 10.41 12.06
N THR A 352 -16.51 11.26 12.10
CA THR A 352 -17.89 10.94 11.68
C THR A 352 -18.31 11.86 10.55
N VAL A 353 -19.36 11.48 9.82
CA VAL A 353 -20.03 12.35 8.85
C VAL A 353 -21.27 13.03 9.44
N GLY A 354 -21.35 13.07 10.78
CA GLY A 354 -22.44 13.67 11.53
C GLY A 354 -23.66 12.77 11.69
N ARG A 355 -24.79 13.38 12.06
CA ARG A 355 -26.02 12.65 12.35
C ARG A 355 -26.92 12.56 11.12
N PRO A 356 -27.56 11.40 10.86
CA PRO A 356 -28.59 11.31 9.85
C PRO A 356 -29.84 12.10 10.28
N TRP A 357 -30.69 12.38 9.32
CA TRP A 357 -32.01 12.93 9.65
C TRP A 357 -32.86 11.88 10.34
N PRO A 358 -33.63 12.24 11.38
CA PRO A 358 -34.44 11.28 12.14
C PRO A 358 -35.24 10.33 11.23
N GLU A 359 -35.17 9.04 11.54
CA GLU A 359 -35.95 7.96 10.89
C GLU A 359 -35.73 7.77 9.38
N THR A 360 -34.70 8.38 8.79
CA THR A 360 -34.38 8.27 7.36
C THR A 360 -33.28 7.28 7.04
N LEU A 361 -32.58 6.74 8.03
CA LEU A 361 -31.43 5.86 7.85
C LEU A 361 -31.55 4.61 8.73
N SER A 362 -31.11 3.47 8.21
CA SER A 362 -30.92 2.22 8.95
C SER A 362 -29.58 1.60 8.56
N ILE A 363 -28.86 1.04 9.54
CA ILE A 363 -27.69 0.19 9.30
C ILE A 363 -28.17 -1.25 9.36
N VAL A 364 -27.95 -2.02 8.29
CA VAL A 364 -28.51 -3.37 8.12
C VAL A 364 -27.41 -4.40 7.93
N GLY A 365 -27.51 -5.50 8.68
CA GLY A 365 -26.57 -6.63 8.65
C GLY A 365 -26.75 -7.53 7.43
N GLU A 366 -25.91 -8.55 7.31
CA GLU A 366 -25.98 -9.52 6.20
C GLU A 366 -27.27 -10.36 6.21
N ASP A 367 -27.89 -10.52 7.37
CA ASP A 367 -29.18 -11.19 7.57
C ASP A 367 -30.39 -10.34 7.13
N GLY A 368 -30.15 -9.10 6.70
CA GLY A 368 -31.17 -8.16 6.28
C GLY A 368 -31.90 -7.45 7.43
N GLN A 369 -31.45 -7.61 8.69
CA GLN A 369 -32.03 -6.97 9.87
C GLN A 369 -31.21 -5.76 10.35
N PRO A 370 -31.85 -4.75 10.95
CA PRO A 370 -31.13 -3.64 11.60
C PRO A 370 -30.16 -4.15 12.67
N VAL A 371 -28.95 -3.59 12.69
CA VAL A 371 -27.90 -3.94 13.67
C VAL A 371 -27.90 -2.99 14.87
N ALA A 372 -27.23 -3.39 15.96
CA ALA A 372 -27.11 -2.55 17.15
C ALA A 372 -26.15 -1.36 16.91
N PRO A 373 -26.23 -0.28 17.72
CA PRO A 373 -25.24 0.79 17.68
C PRO A 373 -23.80 0.26 17.81
N GLY A 374 -22.89 0.80 17.01
CA GLY A 374 -21.49 0.40 16.90
C GLY A 374 -21.24 -0.74 15.89
N GLU A 375 -22.25 -1.52 15.56
CA GLU A 375 -22.13 -2.61 14.59
C GLU A 375 -22.13 -2.08 13.14
N ARG A 376 -21.37 -2.77 12.28
CA ARG A 376 -21.20 -2.40 10.88
C ARG A 376 -22.24 -3.09 10.01
N GLY A 377 -22.80 -2.36 9.05
CA GLY A 377 -23.73 -2.89 8.07
C GLY A 377 -23.89 -1.99 6.86
N GLU A 378 -24.75 -2.41 5.94
CA GLU A 378 -25.15 -1.60 4.79
C GLU A 378 -25.95 -0.38 5.26
N ILE A 379 -25.58 0.81 4.77
CA ILE A 379 -26.35 2.02 4.97
C ILE A 379 -27.53 2.01 4.00
N ARG A 380 -28.74 1.94 4.55
CA ARG A 380 -29.99 2.09 3.81
C ARG A 380 -30.66 3.39 4.16
N VAL A 381 -31.19 4.08 3.17
CA VAL A 381 -31.86 5.39 3.36
C VAL A 381 -33.24 5.42 2.72
N ARG A 382 -34.15 6.16 3.34
CA ARG A 382 -35.53 6.33 2.87
C ARG A 382 -36.00 7.77 3.08
N GLY A 383 -37.15 8.10 2.49
CA GLY A 383 -37.82 9.39 2.66
C GLY A 383 -37.78 10.26 1.41
N ALA A 384 -38.39 11.43 1.49
CA ALA A 384 -38.67 12.29 0.34
C ALA A 384 -37.43 12.92 -0.35
N THR A 385 -36.23 12.76 0.23
CA THR A 385 -34.97 13.14 -0.44
C THR A 385 -34.42 12.05 -1.36
N VAL A 386 -34.95 10.83 -1.30
CA VAL A 386 -34.61 9.73 -2.21
C VAL A 386 -35.28 9.95 -3.57
N MET A 387 -34.51 9.74 -4.64
CA MET A 387 -34.97 9.80 -6.01
C MET A 387 -36.10 8.76 -6.26
N PRO A 388 -37.00 9.01 -7.22
CA PRO A 388 -38.05 8.05 -7.55
C PRO A 388 -37.52 6.77 -8.22
N GLY A 389 -36.34 6.84 -8.85
CA GLY A 389 -35.70 5.75 -9.57
C GLY A 389 -34.83 6.26 -10.71
N TYR A 390 -33.87 5.45 -11.16
CA TYR A 390 -33.09 5.68 -12.36
C TYR A 390 -33.97 5.63 -13.61
N LEU A 391 -33.77 6.56 -14.54
CA LEU A 391 -34.55 6.63 -15.76
C LEU A 391 -34.10 5.53 -16.75
N GLY A 392 -35.05 4.70 -17.20
CA GLY A 392 -34.81 3.69 -18.24
C GLY A 392 -34.01 2.46 -17.81
N ASP A 393 -33.88 2.20 -16.51
CA ASP A 393 -33.13 1.06 -15.97
C ASP A 393 -33.89 0.33 -14.84
N GLU A 394 -34.82 -0.54 -15.22
CA GLU A 394 -35.66 -1.31 -14.28
C GLU A 394 -34.82 -2.27 -13.42
N THR A 395 -33.78 -2.88 -13.99
CA THR A 395 -32.93 -3.82 -13.26
C THR A 395 -32.21 -3.10 -12.12
N LEU A 396 -31.58 -1.96 -12.42
CA LEU A 396 -30.90 -1.17 -11.41
C LEU A 396 -31.87 -0.59 -10.38
N ASN A 397 -33.10 -0.26 -10.77
CA ASN A 397 -34.13 0.17 -9.82
C ASN A 397 -34.55 -0.96 -8.87
N HIS A 398 -34.78 -2.18 -9.36
CA HIS A 398 -35.07 -3.33 -8.51
C HIS A 398 -33.92 -3.65 -7.55
N GLU A 399 -32.67 -3.45 -7.97
CA GLU A 399 -31.51 -3.61 -7.10
C GLU A 399 -31.41 -2.46 -6.09
N ALA A 400 -31.52 -1.20 -6.52
CA ALA A 400 -31.19 -0.05 -5.68
C ALA A 400 -32.35 0.41 -4.79
N LEU A 401 -33.60 0.18 -5.20
CA LEU A 401 -34.83 0.62 -4.52
C LEU A 401 -35.69 -0.62 -4.23
N ARG A 402 -35.52 -1.21 -3.05
CA ARG A 402 -36.26 -2.40 -2.63
C ARG A 402 -36.69 -2.28 -1.17
N ASP A 403 -37.80 -2.93 -0.82
CA ASP A 403 -38.37 -2.93 0.53
C ASP A 403 -38.64 -1.52 1.11
N GLY A 404 -38.87 -0.53 0.24
CA GLY A 404 -39.06 0.88 0.64
C GLY A 404 -37.77 1.62 1.00
N TRP A 405 -36.61 1.05 0.70
CA TRP A 405 -35.29 1.62 1.00
C TRP A 405 -34.46 1.80 -0.27
N PHE A 406 -33.69 2.89 -0.29
CA PHE A 406 -32.56 3.03 -1.19
C PHE A 406 -31.31 2.40 -0.57
N HIS A 407 -30.78 1.42 -1.28
CA HIS A 407 -29.55 0.71 -0.95
C HIS A 407 -28.37 1.49 -1.47
N THR A 408 -27.66 2.18 -0.58
CA THR A 408 -26.56 3.07 -0.96
C THR A 408 -25.35 2.30 -1.51
N GLY A 409 -25.22 1.03 -1.11
CA GLY A 409 -24.03 0.24 -1.33
C GLY A 409 -22.84 0.67 -0.47
N ASP A 410 -23.03 1.61 0.46
CA ASP A 410 -22.03 2.08 1.41
C ASP A 410 -22.17 1.34 2.74
N ILE A 411 -21.05 1.14 3.44
CA ILE A 411 -20.97 0.46 4.73
C ILE A 411 -20.78 1.52 5.82
N GLY A 412 -21.54 1.43 6.90
CA GLY A 412 -21.48 2.38 8.01
C GLY A 412 -21.84 1.75 9.35
N SER A 413 -21.70 2.54 10.41
CA SER A 413 -22.19 2.23 11.75
C SER A 413 -22.70 3.52 12.41
N LEU A 414 -23.74 3.43 13.23
CA LEU A 414 -24.19 4.51 14.09
C LEU A 414 -23.62 4.28 15.48
N ASP A 415 -23.00 5.28 16.10
CA ASP A 415 -22.62 5.19 17.51
C ASP A 415 -23.82 5.37 18.45
N GLU A 416 -23.59 5.22 19.76
CA GLU A 416 -24.64 5.39 20.79
C GLU A 416 -25.27 6.79 20.79
N GLU A 417 -24.55 7.79 20.27
CA GLU A 417 -25.00 9.17 20.15
C GLU A 417 -25.66 9.47 18.79
N GLY A 418 -25.81 8.45 17.93
CA GLY A 418 -26.42 8.55 16.60
C GLY A 418 -25.55 9.17 15.52
N PHE A 419 -24.23 9.34 15.74
CA PHE A 419 -23.32 9.79 14.70
C PHE A 419 -22.95 8.65 13.75
N LEU A 420 -22.94 8.95 12.45
CA LEU A 420 -22.63 8.02 11.39
C LEU A 420 -21.13 7.98 11.11
N HIS A 421 -20.55 6.78 11.18
CA HIS A 421 -19.22 6.47 10.69
C HIS A 421 -19.32 5.77 9.34
N LEU A 422 -18.45 6.13 8.39
CA LEU A 422 -18.34 5.46 7.09
C LEU A 422 -17.16 4.48 7.08
N HIS A 423 -17.40 3.26 6.58
CA HIS A 423 -16.41 2.17 6.55
C HIS A 423 -16.08 1.68 5.14
N GLY A 424 -16.60 2.32 4.09
CA GLY A 424 -16.32 2.00 2.68
C GLY A 424 -17.57 1.66 1.89
N ARG A 425 -17.41 0.93 0.78
CA ARG A 425 -18.51 0.50 -0.09
C ARG A 425 -18.53 -1.02 -0.24
N LEU A 426 -19.70 -1.64 -0.30
CA LEU A 426 -19.88 -3.08 -0.53
C LEU A 426 -19.13 -3.57 -1.78
N ARG A 427 -19.13 -2.77 -2.86
CA ARG A 427 -18.42 -3.10 -4.12
C ARG A 427 -16.92 -2.76 -4.09
N GLU A 428 -16.48 -2.00 -3.09
CA GLU A 428 -15.06 -1.64 -2.85
C GLU A 428 -14.47 -2.45 -1.68
N VAL A 429 -15.21 -3.46 -1.21
CA VAL A 429 -14.67 -4.53 -0.39
C VAL A 429 -14.15 -5.60 -1.32
N ILE A 430 -12.84 -5.80 -1.33
CA ILE A 430 -12.25 -6.91 -2.08
C ILE A 430 -12.27 -8.17 -1.24
N ASN A 431 -12.38 -9.31 -1.91
CA ASN A 431 -12.20 -10.61 -1.26
C ASN A 431 -10.77 -11.09 -1.49
N ARG A 432 -10.00 -11.19 -0.41
CA ARG A 432 -8.62 -11.67 -0.41
C ARG A 432 -8.54 -13.01 0.30
N GLY A 433 -8.69 -14.10 -0.44
CA GLY A 433 -8.55 -15.46 0.08
C GLY A 433 -9.60 -15.84 1.14
N GLY A 434 -10.81 -15.27 1.05
CA GLY A 434 -11.89 -15.43 2.03
C GLY A 434 -12.08 -14.21 2.93
N GLU A 435 -11.05 -13.38 3.10
CA GLU A 435 -11.09 -12.19 3.95
C GLU A 435 -11.68 -10.97 3.23
N LYS A 436 -12.60 -10.26 3.88
CA LYS A 436 -13.20 -9.03 3.37
C LYS A 436 -12.32 -7.84 3.73
N VAL A 437 -11.73 -7.19 2.73
CA VAL A 437 -10.89 -6.01 2.92
C VAL A 437 -11.60 -4.78 2.40
N SER A 438 -11.93 -3.84 3.31
CA SER A 438 -12.39 -2.51 2.91
C SER A 438 -11.21 -1.66 2.47
N LEU A 439 -11.19 -1.26 1.21
CA LEU A 439 -10.10 -0.45 0.65
C LEU A 439 -10.01 0.94 1.30
N SER A 440 -11.13 1.53 1.69
CA SER A 440 -11.13 2.85 2.36
C SER A 440 -10.52 2.83 3.76
N GLU A 441 -10.54 1.68 4.45
CA GLU A 441 -9.84 1.52 5.72
C GLU A 441 -8.33 1.61 5.53
N VAL A 442 -7.84 1.05 4.43
CA VAL A 442 -6.42 1.11 4.04
C VAL A 442 -6.04 2.53 3.65
N ASP A 443 -6.91 3.25 2.93
CA ASP A 443 -6.71 4.67 2.58
C ASP A 443 -6.57 5.52 3.84
N ALA A 444 -7.51 5.38 4.76
CA ALA A 444 -7.53 6.15 6.00
C ALA A 444 -6.29 5.88 6.86
N ALA A 445 -5.81 4.64 6.89
CA ALA A 445 -4.56 4.29 7.57
C ALA A 445 -3.35 4.93 6.89
N LEU A 446 -3.23 4.83 5.55
CA LEU A 446 -2.13 5.46 4.81
C LEU A 446 -2.09 6.99 5.00
N LEU A 447 -3.26 7.64 5.01
CA LEU A 447 -3.39 9.09 5.20
C LEU A 447 -2.93 9.57 6.60
N ARG A 448 -2.81 8.68 7.58
CA ARG A 448 -2.23 9.02 8.91
C ARG A 448 -0.70 9.12 8.88
N HIS A 449 -0.04 8.61 7.85
CA HIS A 449 1.42 8.67 7.78
C HIS A 449 1.91 10.09 7.39
N PRO A 450 2.85 10.71 8.12
CA PRO A 450 3.26 12.11 7.90
C PRO A 450 3.75 12.44 6.48
N ALA A 451 4.39 11.49 5.81
CA ALA A 451 4.91 11.68 4.45
C ALA A 451 3.82 11.61 3.35
N VAL A 452 2.62 11.13 3.66
CA VAL A 452 1.56 10.86 2.67
C VAL A 452 0.67 12.10 2.53
N ALA A 453 0.50 12.58 1.30
CA ALA A 453 -0.42 13.64 0.93
C ALA A 453 -1.79 13.07 0.52
N GLU A 454 -1.77 12.04 -0.32
CA GLU A 454 -2.97 11.34 -0.76
C GLU A 454 -2.69 9.84 -0.87
N ALA A 455 -3.72 9.01 -0.65
CA ALA A 455 -3.61 7.57 -0.83
C ALA A 455 -4.92 6.98 -1.38
N ALA A 456 -4.80 5.97 -2.22
CA ALA A 456 -5.91 5.14 -2.67
C ALA A 456 -5.49 3.68 -2.87
N ALA A 457 -6.09 2.80 -2.10
CA ALA A 457 -6.01 1.36 -2.20
C ALA A 457 -6.97 0.86 -3.26
N PHE A 458 -6.56 -0.18 -3.97
CA PHE A 458 -7.31 -0.81 -5.04
C PHE A 458 -7.05 -2.31 -5.06
N GLY A 459 -8.05 -3.06 -5.52
CA GLY A 459 -7.94 -4.50 -5.72
C GLY A 459 -7.17 -4.82 -6.99
N VAL A 460 -6.24 -5.76 -6.90
CA VAL A 460 -5.56 -6.33 -8.07
C VAL A 460 -5.89 -7.82 -8.17
N PRO A 461 -6.05 -8.38 -9.39
CA PRO A 461 -6.27 -9.81 -9.55
C PRO A 461 -5.12 -10.64 -8.97
N HIS A 462 -5.45 -11.70 -8.23
CA HIS A 462 -4.46 -12.62 -7.67
C HIS A 462 -4.92 -14.07 -7.84
N GLN A 463 -4.11 -14.90 -8.51
CA GLN A 463 -4.51 -16.25 -8.94
C GLN A 463 -5.05 -17.13 -7.80
N ARG A 464 -4.42 -17.10 -6.61
CA ARG A 464 -4.85 -17.90 -5.45
C ARG A 464 -5.85 -17.21 -4.50
N LEU A 465 -5.74 -15.89 -4.33
CA LEU A 465 -6.54 -15.14 -3.36
C LEU A 465 -7.82 -14.57 -3.98
N GLY A 466 -8.01 -14.70 -5.30
CA GLY A 466 -9.01 -13.97 -6.06
C GLY A 466 -8.55 -12.53 -6.30
N GLN A 467 -8.45 -11.74 -5.23
CA GLN A 467 -7.91 -10.39 -5.26
C GLN A 467 -6.84 -10.19 -4.19
N ASP A 468 -5.94 -9.23 -4.40
CA ASP A 468 -4.97 -8.74 -3.41
C ASP A 468 -5.03 -7.21 -3.32
N VAL A 469 -4.44 -6.63 -2.27
CA VAL A 469 -4.47 -5.19 -2.01
C VAL A 469 -3.20 -4.53 -2.56
N ALA A 470 -3.37 -3.51 -3.40
CA ALA A 470 -2.34 -2.56 -3.79
C ALA A 470 -2.73 -1.14 -3.36
N ALA A 471 -1.76 -0.22 -3.29
CA ALA A 471 -2.01 1.18 -2.96
C ALA A 471 -1.23 2.13 -3.86
N ALA A 472 -1.88 3.21 -4.29
CA ALA A 472 -1.26 4.37 -4.92
C ALA A 472 -1.12 5.50 -3.90
N VAL A 473 0.05 6.12 -3.84
CA VAL A 473 0.41 7.11 -2.83
C VAL A 473 1.01 8.35 -3.51
N VAL A 474 0.51 9.52 -3.14
CA VAL A 474 1.11 10.82 -3.44
C VAL A 474 1.83 11.29 -2.18
N LEU A 475 3.10 11.68 -2.31
CA LEU A 475 3.89 12.18 -1.18
C LEU A 475 3.73 13.68 -1.00
N ARG A 476 3.87 14.14 0.24
CA ARG A 476 3.98 15.56 0.53
C ARG A 476 5.29 16.12 -0.05
N PRO A 477 5.33 17.40 -0.45
CA PRO A 477 6.55 18.03 -0.95
C PRO A 477 7.74 17.86 0.00
N ALA A 478 8.92 17.56 -0.53
CA ALA A 478 10.17 17.37 0.20
C ALA A 478 10.19 16.23 1.25
N MET A 479 9.17 15.36 1.27
CA MET A 479 9.18 14.11 2.05
C MET A 479 9.63 12.94 1.17
N ALA A 480 10.35 11.99 1.76
CA ALA A 480 10.72 10.74 1.13
C ALA A 480 10.38 9.57 2.07
N VAL A 481 9.73 8.55 1.52
CA VAL A 481 9.42 7.31 2.22
C VAL A 481 9.37 6.17 1.20
N THR A 482 9.82 5.00 1.61
CA THR A 482 9.80 3.79 0.79
C THR A 482 8.49 3.02 0.99
N GLY A 483 8.12 2.19 0.01
CA GLY A 483 6.96 1.30 0.16
C GLY A 483 7.08 0.36 1.37
N ALA A 484 8.28 -0.12 1.67
CA ALA A 484 8.55 -0.98 2.83
C ALA A 484 8.34 -0.25 4.17
N GLU A 485 8.67 1.04 4.24
CA GLU A 485 8.40 1.89 5.40
C GLU A 485 6.90 2.09 5.60
N LEU A 486 6.15 2.40 4.53
CA LEU A 486 4.68 2.51 4.61
C LEU A 486 4.03 1.20 5.00
N GLN A 487 4.48 0.06 4.47
CA GLN A 487 3.99 -1.26 4.86
C GLN A 487 4.28 -1.59 6.33
N ARG A 488 5.44 -1.17 6.84
CA ARG A 488 5.79 -1.35 8.25
C ARG A 488 4.87 -0.51 9.13
N PHE A 489 4.67 0.76 8.80
CA PHE A 489 3.72 1.62 9.48
C PHE A 489 2.30 1.02 9.50
N LEU A 490 1.83 0.52 8.35
CA LEU A 490 0.50 -0.08 8.25
C LEU A 490 0.34 -1.39 9.03
N ARG A 491 1.42 -2.13 9.30
CA ARG A 491 1.36 -3.34 10.14
C ARG A 491 1.05 -3.05 11.61
N ASP A 492 1.35 -1.83 12.06
CA ASP A 492 1.03 -1.38 13.41
C ASP A 492 -0.42 -0.86 13.51
N GLU A 493 -1.02 -0.47 12.37
CA GLU A 493 -2.36 0.13 12.28
C GLU A 493 -3.45 -0.84 11.81
N LEU A 494 -3.08 -1.86 11.02
CA LEU A 494 -4.00 -2.76 10.34
C LEU A 494 -3.59 -4.23 10.53
N VAL A 495 -4.58 -5.12 10.52
CA VAL A 495 -4.34 -6.57 10.45
C VAL A 495 -3.66 -6.95 9.12
N TYR A 496 -2.76 -7.93 9.19
CA TYR A 496 -1.78 -8.24 8.14
C TYR A 496 -2.35 -8.43 6.73
N PHE A 497 -3.57 -8.95 6.59
CA PHE A 497 -4.19 -9.22 5.29
C PHE A 497 -4.76 -7.97 4.60
N LYS A 498 -4.87 -6.85 5.32
CA LYS A 498 -5.28 -5.54 4.77
C LYS A 498 -4.10 -4.70 4.29
N VAL A 499 -2.88 -5.02 4.73
CA VAL A 499 -1.68 -4.27 4.38
C VAL A 499 -1.38 -4.46 2.88
N PRO A 500 -1.31 -3.40 2.07
CA PRO A 500 -0.98 -3.49 0.66
C PRO A 500 0.36 -4.16 0.45
N ARG A 501 0.39 -5.22 -0.37
CA ARG A 501 1.65 -5.87 -0.74
C ARG A 501 2.50 -5.03 -1.68
N ARG A 502 1.88 -4.06 -2.36
CA ARG A 502 2.54 -3.15 -3.28
C ARG A 502 2.07 -1.72 -3.03
N VAL A 503 3.02 -0.81 -3.03
CA VAL A 503 2.79 0.63 -2.92
C VAL A 503 3.43 1.29 -4.14
N GLN A 504 2.62 1.94 -4.97
CA GLN A 504 3.07 2.72 -6.12
C GLN A 504 3.05 4.20 -5.76
N PHE A 505 4.15 4.90 -6.02
CA PHE A 505 4.20 6.36 -5.88
C PHE A 505 3.77 7.00 -7.18
N VAL A 506 2.80 7.91 -7.12
CA VAL A 506 2.26 8.63 -8.27
C VAL A 506 2.30 10.13 -8.02
N GLU A 507 2.40 10.91 -9.09
CA GLU A 507 2.37 12.37 -8.99
C GLU A 507 0.99 12.88 -8.56
N ALA A 508 -0.07 12.25 -9.07
CA ALA A 508 -1.46 12.54 -8.70
C ALA A 508 -2.34 11.30 -8.84
N LEU A 509 -3.38 11.19 -8.01
CA LEU A 509 -4.39 10.13 -8.15
C LEU A 509 -5.30 10.42 -9.36
N PRO A 510 -5.66 9.40 -10.17
CA PRO A 510 -6.59 9.59 -11.29
C PRO A 510 -7.97 9.92 -10.73
N ARG A 511 -8.54 11.04 -11.16
CA ARG A 511 -9.83 11.54 -10.68
C ARG A 511 -10.84 11.66 -11.81
N GLY A 512 -12.11 11.44 -11.48
CA GLY A 512 -13.22 11.76 -12.36
C GLY A 512 -13.49 13.27 -12.37
N LEU A 513 -14.39 13.71 -13.24
CA LEU A 513 -14.73 15.12 -13.39
C LEU A 513 -15.30 15.78 -12.10
N THR A 514 -15.75 14.97 -11.14
CA THR A 514 -16.23 15.40 -9.82
C THR A 514 -15.14 15.39 -8.74
N GLY A 515 -13.87 15.20 -9.10
CA GLY A 515 -12.74 15.15 -8.17
C GLY A 515 -12.60 13.84 -7.38
N LYS A 516 -13.46 12.84 -7.59
CA LYS A 516 -13.39 11.52 -6.92
C LYS A 516 -12.31 10.65 -7.56
N VAL A 517 -11.55 9.92 -6.73
CA VAL A 517 -10.52 8.97 -7.20
C VAL A 517 -11.16 7.80 -7.96
N LEU A 518 -10.63 7.48 -9.12
CA LEU A 518 -11.09 6.38 -9.98
C LEU A 518 -10.24 5.13 -9.72
N ARG A 519 -10.58 4.35 -8.68
CA ARG A 519 -9.85 3.13 -8.29
C ARG A 519 -9.75 2.08 -9.41
N HIS A 520 -10.74 1.98 -10.28
CA HIS A 520 -10.69 1.08 -11.43
C HIS A 520 -9.57 1.46 -12.41
N ARG A 521 -9.36 2.77 -12.66
CA ARG A 521 -8.24 3.23 -13.49
C ARG A 521 -6.90 2.90 -12.85
N LEU A 522 -6.77 3.03 -11.53
CA LEU A 522 -5.56 2.59 -10.82
C LEU A 522 -5.29 1.08 -11.03
N ALA A 523 -6.34 0.25 -10.98
CA ALA A 523 -6.22 -1.18 -11.23
C ALA A 523 -5.88 -1.49 -12.69
N ASP A 524 -6.50 -0.80 -13.65
CA ASP A 524 -6.24 -0.96 -15.09
C ASP A 524 -4.81 -0.51 -15.44
N ASP A 525 -4.38 0.65 -14.95
CA ASP A 525 -3.03 1.18 -15.12
C ASP A 525 -2.01 0.20 -14.55
N TYR A 526 -2.29 -0.40 -13.39
CA TYR A 526 -1.45 -1.42 -12.79
C TYR A 526 -1.33 -2.67 -13.69
N VAL A 527 -2.43 -3.15 -14.26
CA VAL A 527 -2.42 -4.29 -15.21
C VAL A 527 -1.67 -3.94 -16.49
N GLN A 528 -1.89 -2.74 -17.04
CA GLN A 528 -1.21 -2.27 -18.26
C GLN A 528 0.28 -2.11 -18.04
N GLN A 529 0.72 -1.41 -16.99
CA GLN A 529 2.14 -1.27 -16.62
C GLN A 529 2.82 -2.62 -16.41
N ARG A 530 2.11 -3.59 -15.83
CA ARG A 530 2.60 -4.96 -15.69
C ARG A 530 2.78 -5.63 -17.05
N SER A 531 1.82 -5.47 -17.96
CA SER A 531 1.90 -6.02 -19.32
C SER A 531 2.97 -5.33 -20.18
N GLU A 532 3.17 -4.02 -19.99
CA GLU A 532 4.17 -3.20 -20.68
C GLU A 532 5.58 -3.53 -20.17
N ARG A 533 5.77 -3.68 -18.84
CA ARG A 533 7.04 -4.19 -18.28
C ARG A 533 7.35 -5.60 -18.78
N ALA A 534 6.35 -6.47 -18.83
CA ALA A 534 6.51 -7.81 -19.41
C ALA A 534 6.87 -7.74 -20.91
N ARG A 535 6.33 -6.76 -21.67
CA ARG A 535 6.65 -6.54 -23.10
C ARG A 535 8.02 -5.89 -23.33
N LEU A 536 8.40 -4.90 -22.51
CA LEU A 536 9.71 -4.25 -22.57
C LEU A 536 10.83 -5.21 -22.13
N ALA A 537 10.53 -6.18 -21.26
CA ALA A 537 11.41 -7.30 -20.93
C ALA A 537 11.54 -8.36 -22.05
N THR A 538 10.60 -8.41 -23.01
CA THR A 538 10.68 -9.31 -24.18
C THR A 538 11.59 -8.83 -25.34
N GLY A 539 12.47 -7.85 -25.09
CA GLY A 539 13.52 -7.46 -26.03
C GLY A 539 14.63 -8.51 -26.16
N ALA A 540 14.40 -9.53 -27.00
CA ALA A 540 15.36 -10.45 -27.63
C ALA A 540 16.77 -10.56 -27.01
N VAL A 541 16.90 -11.26 -25.88
CA VAL A 541 18.16 -11.89 -25.47
C VAL A 541 17.93 -13.40 -25.42
N ALA A 542 18.81 -14.19 -26.04
CA ALA A 542 18.73 -15.64 -25.96
C ALA A 542 18.83 -16.08 -24.49
N ALA A 543 17.88 -16.90 -24.02
CA ALA A 543 17.84 -17.39 -22.64
C ALA A 543 19.19 -17.99 -22.26
N SER A 544 19.83 -17.44 -21.22
CA SER A 544 21.10 -17.95 -20.74
C SER A 544 20.93 -19.33 -20.11
N GLN A 545 22.00 -20.12 -20.04
CA GLN A 545 21.95 -21.42 -19.35
C GLN A 545 21.49 -21.25 -17.89
N LEU A 546 21.85 -20.13 -17.25
CA LEU A 546 21.45 -19.84 -15.88
C LEU A 546 19.95 -19.53 -15.75
N GLU A 547 19.34 -18.86 -16.74
CA GLU A 547 17.88 -18.66 -16.81
C GLU A 547 17.14 -20.00 -16.86
N GLN A 548 17.64 -20.95 -17.65
CA GLN A 548 17.05 -22.29 -17.75
C GLN A 548 17.17 -23.07 -16.43
N ASP A 549 18.32 -22.96 -15.77
CA ASP A 549 18.57 -23.63 -14.50
C ASP A 549 17.70 -23.04 -13.37
N VAL A 550 17.55 -21.71 -13.32
CA VAL A 550 16.63 -21.02 -12.40
C VAL A 550 15.20 -21.48 -12.63
N LEU A 551 14.75 -21.53 -13.89
CA LEU A 551 13.41 -22.01 -14.23
C LEU A 551 13.17 -23.46 -13.82
N ALA A 552 14.16 -24.34 -13.99
CA ALA A 552 14.05 -25.73 -13.57
C ALA A 552 13.87 -25.85 -12.05
N ILE A 553 14.58 -25.02 -11.28
CA ILE A 553 14.42 -24.93 -9.82
C ILE A 553 13.00 -24.44 -9.47
N TRP A 554 12.53 -23.38 -10.12
CA TRP A 554 11.21 -22.81 -9.87
C TRP A 554 10.09 -23.81 -10.15
N ARG A 555 10.13 -24.48 -11.31
CA ARG A 555 9.12 -25.48 -11.69
C ARG A 555 9.04 -26.62 -10.68
N ARG A 556 10.19 -27.06 -10.15
CA ARG A 556 10.23 -28.11 -9.13
C ARG A 556 9.70 -27.65 -7.77
N LEU A 557 10.11 -26.46 -7.30
CA LEU A 557 9.68 -25.93 -6.01
C LEU A 557 8.18 -25.57 -6.00
N LEU A 558 7.70 -24.98 -7.10
CA LEU A 558 6.31 -24.60 -7.29
C LEU A 558 5.43 -25.77 -7.75
N LYS A 559 6.04 -26.91 -8.12
CA LYS A 559 5.37 -28.12 -8.63
C LYS A 559 4.49 -27.85 -9.85
N THR A 560 4.97 -27.02 -10.78
CA THR A 560 4.24 -26.66 -12.00
C THR A 560 5.21 -26.42 -13.15
N ASP A 561 4.90 -26.97 -14.33
CA ASP A 561 5.66 -26.73 -15.56
C ASP A 561 5.19 -25.47 -16.31
N ALA A 562 4.10 -24.83 -15.85
CA ALA A 562 3.50 -23.67 -16.51
C ALA A 562 4.26 -22.36 -16.31
N VAL A 563 5.30 -22.36 -15.47
CA VAL A 563 6.09 -21.16 -15.13
C VAL A 563 7.13 -20.88 -16.21
N GLY A 564 7.07 -19.67 -16.76
CA GLY A 564 7.97 -19.10 -17.76
C GLY A 564 8.99 -18.10 -17.19
N PRO A 565 9.97 -17.67 -18.00
CA PRO A 565 11.11 -16.83 -17.57
C PRO A 565 10.73 -15.45 -17.02
N GLU A 566 9.57 -14.94 -17.42
CA GLU A 566 9.03 -13.63 -17.04
C GLU A 566 7.95 -13.71 -15.96
N ASP A 567 7.59 -14.93 -15.54
CA ASP A 567 6.63 -15.10 -14.47
C ASP A 567 7.27 -14.70 -13.14
N ASN A 568 6.47 -14.13 -12.25
CA ASN A 568 6.93 -13.72 -10.93
C ASN A 568 6.89 -14.93 -9.97
N PHE A 569 7.97 -15.14 -9.19
CA PHE A 569 8.10 -16.28 -8.29
C PHE A 569 6.95 -16.37 -7.28
N LEU A 570 6.58 -15.25 -6.67
CA LEU A 570 5.57 -15.16 -5.63
C LEU A 570 4.15 -15.28 -6.20
N ASP A 571 3.92 -14.66 -7.36
CA ASP A 571 2.63 -14.74 -8.05
C ASP A 571 2.36 -16.16 -8.58
N SER A 572 3.43 -16.91 -8.88
CA SER A 572 3.39 -18.31 -9.30
C SER A 572 3.24 -19.31 -8.13
N GLY A 573 3.05 -18.83 -6.90
CA GLY A 573 2.82 -19.65 -5.71
C GLY A 573 4.02 -19.77 -4.76
N GLY A 574 5.09 -19.02 -4.99
CA GLY A 574 6.25 -18.96 -4.10
C GLY A 574 5.94 -18.24 -2.78
N ASP A 575 6.58 -18.69 -1.70
CA ASP A 575 6.55 -18.02 -0.40
C ASP A 575 7.99 -17.87 0.16
N SER A 576 8.13 -17.26 1.34
CA SER A 576 9.44 -17.02 1.96
C SER A 576 10.22 -18.32 2.26
N LEU A 577 9.51 -19.44 2.48
CA LEU A 577 10.14 -20.75 2.71
C LEU A 577 10.69 -21.31 1.40
N LEU A 578 9.89 -21.30 0.33
CA LEU A 578 10.31 -21.71 -1.01
C LEU A 578 11.41 -20.81 -1.57
N ALA A 579 11.38 -19.50 -1.29
CA ALA A 579 12.44 -18.57 -1.65
C ALA A 579 13.77 -18.92 -0.95
N THR A 580 13.72 -19.34 0.30
CA THR A 580 14.89 -19.80 1.05
C THR A 580 15.43 -21.12 0.50
N GLU A 581 14.54 -22.06 0.14
CA GLU A 581 14.90 -23.33 -0.48
C GLU A 581 15.54 -23.12 -1.86
N MET A 582 14.94 -22.25 -2.68
CA MET A 582 15.48 -21.82 -3.96
C MET A 582 16.87 -21.22 -3.83
N LEU A 583 17.09 -20.28 -2.89
CA LEU A 583 18.42 -19.72 -2.65
C LEU A 583 19.42 -20.79 -2.25
N THR A 584 19.02 -21.72 -1.37
CA THR A 584 19.90 -22.81 -0.94
C THR A 584 20.34 -23.68 -2.12
N GLU A 585 19.44 -23.96 -3.07
CA GLU A 585 19.75 -24.75 -4.25
C GLU A 585 20.57 -23.97 -5.28
N LEU A 586 20.28 -22.68 -5.49
CA LEU A 586 21.08 -21.81 -6.32
C LEU A 586 22.50 -21.65 -5.77
N GLU A 587 22.65 -21.53 -4.45
CA GLU A 587 23.95 -21.47 -3.77
C GLU A 587 24.74 -22.77 -3.93
N GLN A 588 24.06 -23.93 -3.88
CA GLN A 588 24.68 -25.23 -4.14
C GLN A 588 25.13 -25.37 -5.59
N MET A 589 24.30 -24.92 -6.54
CA MET A 589 24.57 -25.00 -7.97
C MET A 589 25.72 -24.07 -8.38
N LEU A 590 25.69 -22.82 -7.90
CA LEU A 590 26.68 -21.80 -8.22
C LEU A 590 27.95 -21.93 -7.37
N GLY A 591 27.89 -22.66 -6.24
CA GLY A 591 29.01 -22.88 -5.34
C GLY A 591 29.46 -21.60 -4.65
N ARG A 592 28.52 -20.78 -4.17
CA ARG A 592 28.73 -19.53 -3.43
C ARG A 592 27.47 -19.13 -2.69
N VAL A 593 27.60 -18.33 -1.64
CA VAL A 593 26.46 -17.74 -0.92
C VAL A 593 25.90 -16.54 -1.71
N ILE A 594 24.58 -16.42 -1.78
CA ILE A 594 23.85 -15.39 -2.53
C ILE A 594 23.13 -14.46 -1.53
N PRO A 595 23.28 -13.12 -1.61
CA PRO A 595 22.54 -12.21 -0.73
C PRO A 595 21.02 -12.34 -0.91
N GLU A 596 20.25 -12.25 0.18
CA GLU A 596 18.77 -12.32 0.10
C GLU A 596 18.15 -11.13 -0.65
N SER A 597 18.85 -9.99 -0.68
CA SER A 597 18.44 -8.80 -1.43
C SER A 597 18.24 -9.08 -2.91
N VAL A 598 18.94 -10.07 -3.47
CA VAL A 598 18.83 -10.45 -4.88
C VAL A 598 17.41 -10.91 -5.24
N LEU A 599 16.66 -11.50 -4.29
CA LEU A 599 15.26 -11.91 -4.53
C LEU A 599 14.25 -10.78 -4.37
N VAL A 600 14.57 -9.79 -3.55
CA VAL A 600 13.72 -8.60 -3.38
C VAL A 600 13.81 -7.72 -4.63
N GLU A 601 14.97 -7.74 -5.27
CA GLU A 601 15.29 -6.90 -6.42
C GLU A 601 15.12 -7.61 -7.78
N ALA A 602 14.81 -8.90 -7.78
CA ALA A 602 14.56 -9.71 -8.97
C ALA A 602 13.21 -10.43 -8.84
N GLU A 603 12.24 -9.98 -9.62
CA GLU A 603 10.88 -10.50 -9.55
C GLU A 603 10.67 -11.71 -10.46
N THR A 604 11.47 -11.85 -11.53
CA THR A 604 11.35 -12.93 -12.54
C THR A 604 12.57 -13.84 -12.59
N ALA A 605 12.42 -15.04 -13.17
CA ALA A 605 13.52 -15.99 -13.33
C ALA A 605 14.65 -15.41 -14.23
N ARG A 606 14.29 -14.60 -15.23
CA ARG A 606 15.26 -13.89 -16.08
C ARG A 606 16.03 -12.81 -15.33
N GLU A 607 15.35 -11.94 -14.57
CA GLU A 607 16.00 -10.91 -13.77
C GLU A 607 16.95 -11.52 -12.73
N LEU A 608 16.53 -12.63 -12.13
CA LEU A 608 17.34 -13.38 -11.17
C LEU A 608 18.58 -13.95 -11.86
N ALA A 609 18.45 -14.56 -13.03
CA ALA A 609 19.58 -15.07 -13.79
C ALA A 609 20.58 -13.96 -14.19
N LEU A 610 20.11 -12.83 -14.72
CA LEU A 610 20.97 -11.70 -15.10
C LEU A 610 21.73 -11.11 -13.90
N ARG A 611 21.07 -10.98 -12.75
CA ARG A 611 21.72 -10.50 -11.52
C ARG A 611 22.74 -11.50 -10.99
N LEU A 612 22.44 -12.79 -11.04
CA LEU A 612 23.38 -13.82 -10.66
C LEU A 612 24.60 -13.86 -11.59
N GLU A 613 24.42 -13.64 -12.90
CA GLU A 613 25.52 -13.48 -13.85
C GLU A 613 26.38 -12.25 -13.52
N ASN A 614 25.77 -11.11 -13.23
CA ASN A 614 26.50 -9.90 -12.84
C ASN A 614 27.24 -10.07 -11.51
N LEU A 615 26.64 -10.74 -10.53
CA LEU A 615 27.30 -11.12 -9.28
C LEU A 615 28.49 -12.07 -9.51
N ALA A 616 28.54 -12.84 -10.61
CA ALA A 616 29.66 -13.74 -10.91
C ALA A 616 30.98 -12.98 -11.14
N SER A 617 30.93 -11.68 -11.44
CA SER A 617 32.10 -10.84 -11.67
C SER A 617 32.72 -10.24 -10.40
N HIS A 618 32.02 -10.24 -9.25
CA HIS A 618 32.48 -9.60 -8.01
C HIS A 618 32.24 -10.50 -6.79
N VAL A 619 33.30 -10.93 -6.11
CA VAL A 619 33.17 -11.69 -4.85
C VAL A 619 32.78 -10.73 -3.73
N ILE A 620 31.61 -10.96 -3.13
CA ILE A 620 31.18 -10.24 -1.93
C ILE A 620 31.91 -10.87 -0.73
N PRO A 621 32.81 -10.13 -0.04
CA PRO A 621 33.66 -10.72 1.00
C PRO A 621 32.90 -11.00 2.30
N VAL A 622 31.72 -10.40 2.48
CA VAL A 622 30.91 -10.51 3.71
C VAL A 622 29.43 -10.58 3.40
N ILE A 623 28.72 -11.50 4.06
CA ILE A 623 27.28 -11.65 3.92
C ILE A 623 26.65 -11.73 5.31
N ASP A 624 25.68 -10.85 5.58
CA ASP A 624 24.98 -10.76 6.85
C ASP A 624 23.66 -11.54 6.80
N PHE A 625 23.45 -12.41 7.78
CA PHE A 625 22.23 -13.17 8.00
C PHE A 625 21.57 -12.72 9.30
N ASN A 626 20.23 -12.62 9.31
CA ASN A 626 19.44 -12.19 10.47
C ASN A 626 19.95 -10.85 11.08
N ALA A 627 20.36 -9.90 10.24
CA ALA A 627 20.90 -8.62 10.70
C ALA A 627 19.86 -7.85 11.53
N GLN A 628 20.22 -7.48 12.76
CA GLN A 628 19.36 -6.74 13.67
C GLN A 628 20.17 -5.66 14.41
N ALA A 629 19.64 -4.44 14.45
CA ALA A 629 20.28 -3.34 15.15
C ALA A 629 20.38 -3.64 16.65
N GLY A 630 21.57 -3.45 17.23
CA GLY A 630 21.82 -3.63 18.66
C GLY A 630 22.05 -5.06 19.15
N ARG A 631 22.03 -6.07 18.27
CA ARG A 631 22.42 -7.45 18.62
C ARG A 631 23.81 -7.82 18.10
N GLN A 632 24.55 -8.55 18.93
CA GLN A 632 25.91 -8.99 18.65
C GLN A 632 25.93 -10.11 17.60
N SER A 633 26.74 -9.95 16.56
CA SER A 633 26.85 -10.92 15.47
C SER A 633 27.84 -12.05 15.80
N LEU A 634 27.55 -13.25 15.28
CA LEU A 634 28.54 -14.32 15.19
C LEU A 634 29.31 -14.17 13.87
N PHE A 635 30.59 -13.82 13.94
CA PHE A 635 31.47 -13.71 12.78
C PHE A 635 32.01 -15.09 12.36
N TRP A 636 31.74 -15.50 11.13
CA TRP A 636 31.87 -16.90 10.72
C TRP A 636 32.73 -17.12 9.46
N PHE A 637 33.88 -17.77 9.60
CA PHE A 637 34.82 -18.09 8.52
C PHE A 637 34.57 -19.51 7.97
N HIS A 638 34.02 -19.62 6.75
CA HIS A 638 33.40 -20.88 6.33
C HIS A 638 34.32 -21.92 5.68
N GLY A 639 35.54 -21.58 5.26
CA GLY A 639 36.59 -22.55 4.85
C GLY A 639 36.25 -23.56 3.73
N ASP A 640 35.06 -23.53 3.13
CA ASP A 640 34.59 -24.45 2.09
C ASP A 640 34.92 -23.90 0.69
N PHE A 641 36.11 -24.25 0.21
CA PHE A 641 36.61 -23.87 -1.12
C PHE A 641 35.98 -24.64 -2.27
N ALA A 642 35.37 -25.79 -1.99
CA ALA A 642 34.85 -26.67 -3.03
C ALA A 642 33.41 -26.31 -3.40
N HIS A 643 32.62 -25.77 -2.46
CA HIS A 643 31.20 -25.47 -2.68
C HIS A 643 30.78 -24.08 -2.18
N GLY A 644 31.73 -23.23 -1.76
CA GLY A 644 31.50 -21.80 -1.49
C GLY A 644 30.57 -21.48 -0.34
N GLY A 645 30.48 -22.35 0.68
CA GLY A 645 29.86 -21.98 1.96
C GLY A 645 28.34 -22.04 2.02
N TYR A 646 27.66 -22.73 1.09
CA TYR A 646 26.19 -22.87 1.07
C TYR A 646 25.58 -23.35 2.41
N TYR A 647 26.34 -24.08 3.22
CA TYR A 647 25.87 -24.57 4.51
C TYR A 647 25.62 -23.44 5.54
N ILE A 648 26.19 -22.25 5.34
CA ILE A 648 26.08 -21.13 6.28
C ILE A 648 24.63 -20.65 6.39
N ARG A 649 23.88 -20.59 5.27
CA ARG A 649 22.45 -20.25 5.29
C ARG A 649 21.66 -21.23 6.16
N ARG A 650 21.97 -22.52 6.04
CA ARG A 650 21.36 -23.56 6.89
C ARG A 650 21.76 -23.39 8.36
N LEU A 651 23.01 -23.03 8.65
CA LEU A 651 23.49 -22.73 10.00
C LEU A 651 22.75 -21.52 10.60
N ALA A 652 22.68 -20.40 9.88
CA ALA A 652 21.98 -19.19 10.31
C ALA A 652 20.49 -19.45 10.60
N ARG A 653 19.83 -20.23 9.75
CA ARG A 653 18.43 -20.65 9.97
C ARG A 653 18.25 -21.46 11.26
N LEU A 654 19.18 -22.38 11.55
CA LEU A 654 19.11 -23.25 12.73
C LEU A 654 19.49 -22.53 14.04
N LEU A 655 20.34 -21.50 13.97
CA LEU A 655 20.58 -20.59 15.09
C LEU A 655 19.34 -19.76 15.44
N GLY A 656 18.46 -19.55 14.47
CA GLY A 656 17.18 -18.87 14.65
C GLY A 656 17.24 -17.38 14.26
N PRO A 657 16.08 -16.76 14.01
CA PRO A 657 15.99 -15.41 13.43
C PRO A 657 16.49 -14.30 14.34
N GLN A 658 16.71 -14.59 15.63
CA GLN A 658 17.14 -13.61 16.65
C GLN A 658 18.66 -13.53 16.81
N GLN A 659 19.43 -14.45 16.20
CA GLN A 659 20.89 -14.47 16.27
C GLN A 659 21.48 -14.00 14.94
N PRO A 660 22.06 -12.78 14.87
CA PRO A 660 22.78 -12.33 13.69
C PRO A 660 24.02 -13.19 13.45
N LEU A 661 24.30 -13.49 12.17
CA LEU A 661 25.49 -14.21 11.72
C LEU A 661 26.10 -13.47 10.52
N THR A 662 27.37 -13.09 10.65
CA THR A 662 28.12 -12.43 9.59
C THR A 662 29.11 -13.44 8.99
N ALA A 663 28.83 -13.90 7.78
CA ALA A 663 29.66 -14.85 7.05
C ALA A 663 30.81 -14.14 6.35
N ILE A 664 32.04 -14.65 6.53
CA ILE A 664 33.27 -14.10 5.95
C ILE A 664 33.80 -15.08 4.92
N ALA A 665 33.93 -14.60 3.69
CA ALA A 665 34.48 -15.37 2.58
C ALA A 665 35.97 -15.67 2.79
N PRO A 666 36.47 -16.86 2.41
CA PRO A 666 37.89 -17.10 2.36
C PRO A 666 38.52 -16.40 1.14
N HIS A 667 39.83 -16.14 1.23
CA HIS A 667 40.62 -15.66 0.09
C HIS A 667 40.71 -16.71 -1.02
N GLY A 668 41.10 -16.34 -2.22
CA GLY A 668 41.17 -17.31 -3.32
C GLY A 668 39.81 -17.68 -3.91
N MET A 669 38.76 -16.88 -3.67
CA MET A 669 37.50 -16.92 -4.42
C MET A 669 37.56 -15.89 -5.56
N GLY A 670 36.98 -16.20 -6.72
CA GLY A 670 37.12 -15.34 -7.91
C GLY A 670 38.58 -15.15 -8.31
N ASP A 671 38.99 -13.91 -8.60
CA ASP A 671 40.37 -13.52 -8.94
C ASP A 671 41.20 -13.09 -7.71
N GLU A 672 40.66 -13.22 -6.49
CA GLU A 672 41.35 -12.83 -5.27
C GLU A 672 42.58 -13.71 -5.01
N ALA A 673 43.76 -13.11 -4.81
CA ALA A 673 44.97 -13.86 -4.47
C ALA A 673 44.87 -14.49 -3.09
N ILE A 674 45.51 -15.64 -2.89
CA ILE A 674 45.62 -16.31 -1.59
C ILE A 674 46.86 -15.74 -0.85
N PRO A 675 46.70 -15.08 0.31
CA PRO A 675 47.82 -14.56 1.08
C PRO A 675 48.82 -15.62 1.51
N GLU A 676 50.06 -15.22 1.81
CA GLU A 676 51.16 -16.18 2.05
C GLU A 676 51.16 -16.79 3.46
N SER A 677 50.34 -16.25 4.38
CA SER A 677 50.23 -16.71 5.77
C SER A 677 48.80 -16.59 6.30
N VAL A 678 48.45 -17.43 7.28
CA VAL A 678 47.15 -17.34 7.99
C VAL A 678 47.02 -16.02 8.76
N GLN A 679 48.14 -15.49 9.28
CA GLN A 679 48.18 -14.18 9.92
C GLN A 679 47.81 -13.06 8.95
N GLN A 680 48.31 -13.12 7.73
CA GLN A 680 47.93 -12.14 6.71
C GLN A 680 46.45 -12.29 6.32
N MET A 681 45.96 -13.52 6.15
CA MET A 681 44.53 -13.78 5.91
C MET A 681 43.63 -13.20 7.01
N ALA A 682 44.00 -13.38 8.28
CA ALA A 682 43.26 -12.83 9.41
C ALA A 682 43.30 -11.29 9.40
N ARG A 683 44.47 -10.70 9.17
CA ARG A 683 44.65 -9.24 9.13
C ARG A 683 43.83 -8.57 8.02
N GLU A 684 43.76 -9.18 6.84
CA GLU A 684 43.00 -8.65 5.70
C GLU A 684 41.48 -8.75 5.89
N ARG A 685 40.99 -9.71 6.69
CA ARG A 685 39.55 -9.86 7.01
C ARG A 685 39.11 -9.13 8.27
N LEU A 686 40.04 -8.70 9.13
CA LEU A 686 39.71 -8.02 10.37
C LEU A 686 38.95 -6.69 10.18
N PRO A 687 39.28 -5.83 9.19
CA PRO A 687 38.52 -4.60 8.93
C PRO A 687 37.03 -4.87 8.70
N LEU A 688 36.69 -5.97 8.01
CA LEU A 688 35.31 -6.36 7.71
C LEU A 688 34.48 -6.68 8.96
N ILE A 689 35.14 -7.15 10.01
CA ILE A 689 34.56 -7.39 11.34
C ILE A 689 34.40 -6.07 12.08
N LEU A 690 35.45 -5.25 12.10
CA LEU A 690 35.49 -3.97 12.83
C LEU A 690 34.53 -2.92 12.25
N GLU A 691 34.30 -2.91 10.94
CA GLU A 691 33.31 -2.05 10.27
C GLU A 691 31.87 -2.33 10.76
N ARG A 692 31.56 -3.59 11.06
CA ARG A 692 30.23 -4.02 11.52
C ARG A 692 30.07 -3.89 13.02
N GLN A 693 31.15 -4.16 13.75
CA GLN A 693 31.16 -4.10 15.20
C GLN A 693 32.49 -3.48 15.63
N PRO A 694 32.53 -2.16 15.92
CA PRO A 694 33.78 -1.47 16.27
C PRO A 694 34.36 -1.86 17.63
N GLN A 695 33.54 -2.41 18.54
CA GLN A 695 33.94 -2.76 19.90
C GLN A 695 33.47 -4.16 20.29
N GLY A 696 34.27 -4.86 21.09
CA GLY A 696 33.92 -6.17 21.64
C GLY A 696 32.81 -6.10 22.72
N PRO A 697 32.35 -7.24 23.24
CA PRO A 697 32.89 -8.58 23.01
C PRO A 697 32.65 -9.12 21.60
N TYR A 698 33.57 -9.93 21.07
CA TYR A 698 33.40 -10.60 19.77
C TYR A 698 33.05 -12.08 19.94
N ARG A 699 32.12 -12.56 19.11
CA ARG A 699 31.80 -13.99 18.91
C ARG A 699 32.33 -14.38 17.54
N ILE A 700 33.29 -15.30 17.49
CA ILE A 700 33.99 -15.64 16.25
C ILE A 700 34.11 -17.14 16.09
N GLY A 701 34.00 -17.64 14.86
CA GLY A 701 34.11 -19.06 14.60
C GLY A 701 34.38 -19.41 13.15
N GLY A 702 34.60 -20.69 12.88
CA GLY A 702 34.79 -21.14 11.51
C GLY A 702 34.82 -22.66 11.37
N TYR A 703 34.89 -23.09 10.11
CA TYR A 703 34.93 -24.50 9.72
C TYR A 703 36.21 -24.83 8.95
N CYS A 704 36.76 -26.02 9.19
CA CYS A 704 37.95 -26.53 8.51
C CYS A 704 39.11 -25.52 8.57
N ASN A 705 39.71 -25.15 7.43
CA ASN A 705 40.76 -24.15 7.33
C ASN A 705 40.28 -22.75 7.73
N GLY A 706 39.00 -22.44 7.52
CA GLY A 706 38.39 -21.18 7.97
C GLY A 706 38.42 -21.04 9.49
N ALA A 707 38.34 -22.15 10.23
CA ALA A 707 38.46 -22.14 11.68
C ALA A 707 39.88 -21.75 12.15
N LEU A 708 40.93 -22.06 11.38
CA LEU A 708 42.30 -21.63 11.68
C LEU A 708 42.46 -20.11 11.49
N VAL A 709 41.85 -19.56 10.44
CA VAL A 709 41.83 -18.11 10.19
C VAL A 709 41.00 -17.39 11.26
N ALA A 710 39.83 -17.94 11.64
CA ALA A 710 39.00 -17.41 12.72
C ALA A 710 39.75 -17.38 14.06
N PHE A 711 40.48 -18.45 14.38
CA PHE A 711 41.29 -18.52 15.60
C PHE A 711 42.40 -17.45 15.62
N GLU A 712 43.07 -17.23 14.48
CA GLU A 712 44.07 -16.18 14.37
C GLU A 712 43.47 -14.77 14.44
N ALA A 713 42.32 -14.54 13.80
CA ALA A 713 41.59 -13.27 13.88
C ALA A 713 41.15 -12.97 15.32
N ALA A 714 40.67 -13.98 16.06
CA ALA A 714 40.36 -13.86 17.48
C ALA A 714 41.58 -13.44 18.32
N ARG A 715 42.75 -14.03 18.02
CA ARG A 715 44.02 -13.70 18.69
C ARG A 715 44.41 -12.25 18.43
N MET A 716 44.33 -11.80 17.18
CA MET A 716 44.61 -10.41 16.81
C MET A 716 43.63 -9.42 17.48
N LEU A 717 42.35 -9.78 17.63
CA LEU A 717 41.38 -8.96 18.38
C LEU A 717 41.74 -8.84 19.86
N ARG A 718 42.20 -9.93 20.51
CA ARG A 718 42.68 -9.89 21.90
C ARG A 718 43.95 -9.04 22.04
N GLU A 719 44.90 -9.18 21.11
CA GLU A 719 46.12 -8.35 21.08
C GLU A 719 45.82 -6.87 20.89
N ALA A 720 44.78 -6.54 20.13
CA ALA A 720 44.28 -5.18 19.94
C ALA A 720 43.46 -4.65 21.14
N GLY A 721 43.33 -5.41 22.23
CA GLY A 721 42.67 -4.99 23.46
C GLY A 721 41.16 -5.26 23.52
N HIS A 722 40.58 -5.92 22.52
CA HIS A 722 39.17 -6.28 22.55
C HIS A 722 38.91 -7.57 23.36
N SER A 723 37.70 -7.72 23.91
CA SER A 723 37.25 -8.99 24.50
C SER A 723 36.73 -9.94 23.42
N VAL A 724 37.04 -11.23 23.56
CA VAL A 724 36.48 -12.32 22.73
C VAL A 724 35.75 -13.28 23.65
N GLU A 725 34.47 -13.44 23.41
CA GLU A 725 33.55 -14.18 24.27
C GLU A 725 33.57 -15.68 23.96
N ILE A 726 33.66 -16.03 22.68
CA ILE A 726 33.70 -17.41 22.23
C ILE A 726 34.47 -17.53 20.92
N VAL A 727 35.30 -18.58 20.83
CA VAL A 727 35.92 -19.05 19.59
C VAL A 727 35.37 -20.44 19.24
N ALA A 728 34.47 -20.50 18.26
CA ALA A 728 33.81 -21.75 17.84
C ALA A 728 34.54 -22.40 16.64
N LEU A 729 35.08 -23.61 16.83
CA LEU A 729 35.87 -24.32 15.83
C LEU A 729 35.14 -25.59 15.38
N ILE A 730 34.81 -25.71 14.09
CA ILE A 730 34.27 -26.94 13.52
C ILE A 730 35.37 -27.70 12.78
N ASP A 731 35.76 -28.83 13.37
CA ASP A 731 36.60 -29.86 12.78
C ASP A 731 37.86 -29.33 12.03
N PRO A 732 38.66 -28.38 12.58
CA PRO A 732 39.92 -28.00 11.95
C PRO A 732 40.95 -29.13 12.02
N PRO A 733 41.86 -29.22 11.04
CA PRO A 733 43.00 -30.14 11.08
C PRO A 733 43.82 -30.00 12.36
N THR A 734 44.31 -31.12 12.89
CA THR A 734 45.07 -31.16 14.16
C THR A 734 46.58 -31.08 13.98
N ALA A 735 47.07 -31.10 12.74
CA ALA A 735 48.50 -31.09 12.43
C ALA A 735 49.20 -29.81 12.94
N ASN A 736 48.48 -28.70 13.04
CA ASN A 736 48.99 -27.40 13.48
C ASN A 736 49.21 -27.31 15.00
N VAL A 737 48.50 -28.12 15.78
CA VAL A 737 48.46 -28.02 17.25
C VAL A 737 49.18 -29.16 17.98
N ARG A 738 49.39 -30.33 17.35
CA ARG A 738 50.05 -31.47 18.02
C ARG A 738 51.57 -31.24 18.15
N PRO A 739 52.17 -31.41 19.34
CA PRO A 739 53.60 -31.09 19.56
C PRO A 739 54.56 -31.75 18.56
N TRP A 740 54.39 -33.04 18.29
CA TRP A 740 55.28 -33.79 17.40
C TRP A 740 55.11 -33.40 15.92
N SER A 741 53.89 -33.11 15.45
CA SER A 741 53.67 -32.69 14.07
C SER A 741 54.14 -31.26 13.83
N ARG A 742 54.07 -30.37 14.84
CA ARG A 742 54.67 -29.03 14.77
C ARG A 742 56.18 -29.10 14.53
N VAL A 743 56.87 -30.01 15.22
CA VAL A 743 58.30 -30.25 15.01
C VAL A 743 58.57 -30.75 13.60
N ILE A 744 57.81 -31.76 13.13
CA ILE A 744 57.96 -32.29 11.77
C ILE A 744 57.71 -31.22 10.71
N LEU A 745 56.60 -30.48 10.79
CA LEU A 745 56.27 -29.43 9.81
C LEU A 745 57.34 -28.33 9.77
N ARG A 746 57.86 -27.89 10.93
CA ARG A 746 58.98 -26.92 11.00
C ARG A 746 60.26 -27.44 10.36
N SER A 747 60.57 -28.72 10.54
CA SER A 747 61.76 -29.34 9.94
C SER A 747 61.59 -29.52 8.43
N LEU A 748 60.40 -29.93 7.98
CA LEU A 748 60.10 -30.17 6.57
C LEU A 748 60.02 -28.86 5.76
N ASP A 749 59.51 -27.78 6.33
CA ASP A 749 59.41 -26.47 5.66
C ASP A 749 60.78 -25.90 5.26
N ARG A 750 61.85 -26.27 5.98
CA ARG A 750 63.23 -25.83 5.68
C ARG A 750 63.90 -26.61 4.54
N VAL A 751 63.36 -27.77 4.17
CA VAL A 751 64.07 -28.76 3.32
C VAL A 751 63.25 -29.19 2.11
N LEU A 752 61.91 -29.22 2.22
CA LEU A 752 61.03 -29.67 1.15
C LEU A 752 60.54 -28.49 0.29
N PRO A 753 60.45 -28.66 -1.04
CA PRO A 753 59.72 -27.73 -1.89
C PRO A 753 58.24 -27.63 -1.48
N ASP A 754 57.63 -26.46 -1.69
CA ASP A 754 56.25 -26.11 -1.29
C ASP A 754 55.21 -27.19 -1.59
N MET A 755 55.24 -27.78 -2.79
CA MET A 755 54.28 -28.83 -3.17
C MET A 755 54.38 -30.08 -2.28
N TYR A 756 55.59 -30.46 -1.86
CA TYR A 756 55.79 -31.61 -0.99
C TYR A 756 55.46 -31.29 0.46
N LEU A 757 55.69 -30.04 0.91
CA LEU A 757 55.25 -29.58 2.22
C LEU A 757 53.72 -29.59 2.35
N ALA A 758 53.00 -29.08 1.34
CA ALA A 758 51.53 -29.12 1.29
C ALA A 758 51.01 -30.57 1.35
N ARG A 759 51.63 -31.49 0.61
CA ARG A 759 51.28 -32.93 0.64
C ARG A 759 51.60 -33.59 1.99
N ALA A 760 52.71 -33.23 2.61
CA ALA A 760 53.07 -33.72 3.94
C ALA A 760 52.06 -33.25 4.99
N TYR A 761 51.62 -31.99 4.91
CA TYR A 761 50.57 -31.45 5.75
C TYR A 761 49.23 -32.16 5.57
N GLU A 762 48.80 -32.44 4.33
CA GLU A 762 47.59 -33.23 4.07
C GLU A 762 47.70 -34.65 4.67
N ALA A 763 48.85 -35.30 4.52
CA ALA A 763 49.08 -36.63 5.07
C ALA A 763 49.03 -36.64 6.60
N LEU A 764 49.70 -35.67 7.25
CA LEU A 764 49.69 -35.50 8.70
C LEU A 764 48.30 -35.15 9.24
N SER A 765 47.53 -34.36 8.49
CA SER A 765 46.15 -34.04 8.81
C SER A 765 45.28 -35.29 8.76
N ARG A 766 45.40 -36.13 7.72
CA ARG A 766 44.70 -37.44 7.62
C ARG A 766 45.09 -38.43 8.72
N PHE A 767 46.33 -38.40 9.19
CA PHE A 767 46.74 -39.14 10.40
C PHE A 767 45.95 -38.69 11.66
N GLY A 768 45.36 -37.50 11.63
CA GLY A 768 44.46 -36.95 12.63
C GLY A 768 43.04 -37.52 12.64
N GLU A 769 42.55 -38.07 11.51
CA GLU A 769 41.15 -38.52 11.28
C GLU A 769 40.72 -39.77 12.07
N SER A 770 41.59 -40.36 12.92
CA SER A 770 41.29 -41.65 13.55
C SER A 770 41.76 -41.79 15.00
N SER A 771 41.35 -40.90 15.89
CA SER A 771 41.62 -41.06 17.34
C SER A 771 40.71 -42.08 18.06
N LYS A 772 40.25 -43.16 17.40
CA LYS A 772 39.37 -44.18 18.03
C LYS A 772 39.88 -45.65 18.01
N TRP A 773 41.08 -46.00 17.50
CA TRP A 773 41.59 -47.41 17.44
C TRP A 773 43.10 -47.59 17.79
N PRO A 774 43.57 -48.76 18.33
CA PRO A 774 44.98 -49.02 18.69
C PRO A 774 45.94 -49.29 17.50
N TYR A 775 47.24 -49.07 17.74
CA TYR A 775 48.35 -48.93 16.77
C TYR A 775 48.60 -50.10 15.78
N PRO A 776 48.54 -51.40 16.14
CA PRO A 776 48.97 -52.49 15.23
C PRO A 776 48.02 -52.74 14.05
N LYS A 777 46.71 -52.49 14.22
CA LYS A 777 45.71 -52.68 13.16
C LYS A 777 45.73 -51.57 12.09
N ARG A 778 46.55 -50.53 12.26
CA ARG A 778 46.56 -49.30 11.44
C ARG A 778 47.45 -49.41 10.19
N ILE A 779 48.59 -50.09 10.29
CA ILE A 779 49.49 -50.31 9.14
C ILE A 779 48.84 -51.27 8.13
N ALA A 780 48.20 -52.34 8.62
CA ALA A 780 47.48 -53.30 7.79
C ALA A 780 46.32 -52.67 7.02
N ASN A 781 45.57 -51.74 7.63
CA ASN A 781 44.40 -51.10 7.00
C ASN A 781 44.80 -50.02 5.98
N LEU A 782 45.94 -49.36 6.16
CA LEU A 782 46.49 -48.42 5.18
C LEU A 782 47.01 -49.16 3.93
N ALA A 783 47.76 -50.25 4.12
CA ALA A 783 48.19 -51.12 3.03
C ALA A 783 46.99 -51.69 2.25
N TRP A 784 45.92 -52.08 2.97
CA TRP A 784 44.70 -52.61 2.37
C TRP A 784 43.87 -51.55 1.62
N LYS A 785 43.75 -50.31 2.11
CA LYS A 785 43.06 -49.21 1.42
C LYS A 785 43.81 -48.74 0.17
N VAL A 786 45.15 -48.70 0.22
CA VAL A 786 45.99 -48.39 -0.95
C VAL A 786 45.86 -49.51 -1.99
N ALA A 787 45.93 -50.77 -1.57
CA ALA A 787 45.74 -51.92 -2.45
C ALA A 787 44.35 -51.94 -3.11
N ARG A 788 43.27 -51.67 -2.36
CA ARG A 788 41.90 -51.58 -2.89
C ARG A 788 41.74 -50.47 -3.92
N ARG A 789 42.39 -49.32 -3.74
CA ARG A 789 42.32 -48.18 -4.66
C ARG A 789 43.07 -48.48 -5.96
N SER A 790 44.21 -49.15 -5.88
CA SER A 790 44.95 -49.64 -7.05
C SER A 790 44.16 -50.70 -7.81
N VAL A 791 43.54 -51.65 -7.12
CA VAL A 791 42.67 -52.68 -7.73
C VAL A 791 41.41 -52.06 -8.35
N ARG A 792 40.81 -51.05 -7.73
CA ARG A 792 39.66 -50.32 -8.30
C ARG A 792 40.05 -49.54 -9.56
N MET A 793 41.17 -48.83 -9.55
CA MET A 793 41.69 -48.12 -10.72
C MET A 793 42.02 -49.05 -11.90
N VAL A 794 42.59 -50.23 -11.60
CA VAL A 794 42.89 -51.25 -12.61
C VAL A 794 41.60 -51.89 -13.15
N ARG A 795 40.62 -52.15 -12.28
CA ARG A 795 39.31 -52.72 -12.66
C ARG A 795 38.46 -51.73 -13.49
N GLU A 796 38.51 -50.43 -13.17
CA GLU A 796 37.85 -49.36 -13.93
C GLU A 796 38.53 -49.15 -15.31
N ARG A 797 39.87 -49.23 -15.39
CA ARG A 797 40.61 -49.18 -16.67
C ARG A 797 40.37 -50.41 -17.56
N LEU A 798 40.28 -51.61 -16.99
CA LEU A 798 39.97 -52.84 -17.73
C LEU A 798 38.50 -52.89 -18.19
N ALA A 799 37.60 -52.16 -17.52
CA ALA A 799 36.20 -52.02 -17.90
C ALA A 799 35.93 -50.88 -18.91
N GLY A 800 36.96 -50.32 -19.54
CA GLY A 800 36.84 -49.27 -20.56
C GLY A 800 36.43 -47.89 -20.02
N HIS A 801 36.39 -47.68 -18.69
CA HIS A 801 36.17 -46.35 -18.12
C HIS A 801 37.46 -45.53 -18.25
N VAL A 802 37.52 -44.70 -19.29
CA VAL A 802 38.45 -43.57 -19.35
C VAL A 802 37.93 -42.53 -18.34
N PRO A 803 38.65 -42.21 -17.25
CA PRO A 803 38.24 -41.13 -16.37
C PRO A 803 38.19 -39.86 -17.22
N THR A 804 37.08 -39.12 -17.15
CA THR A 804 36.98 -37.80 -17.76
C THR A 804 38.18 -36.97 -17.29
N PRO A 805 38.95 -36.33 -18.20
CA PRO A 805 40.04 -35.48 -17.79
C PRO A 805 39.48 -34.38 -16.86
N PRO A 806 40.18 -34.04 -15.76
CA PRO A 806 39.71 -33.01 -14.84
C PRO A 806 39.46 -31.73 -15.63
N THR A 807 38.28 -31.13 -15.39
CA THR A 807 37.87 -29.88 -16.05
C THR A 807 38.86 -28.76 -15.72
N ALA A 808 38.81 -27.64 -16.46
CA ALA A 808 39.61 -26.46 -16.12
C ALA A 808 39.38 -26.01 -14.66
N ARG A 809 38.11 -26.05 -14.22
CA ARG A 809 37.68 -25.79 -12.85
C ARG A 809 38.28 -26.78 -11.84
N ASP A 810 38.32 -28.08 -12.15
CA ASP A 810 38.92 -29.08 -11.24
C ASP A 810 40.43 -28.88 -11.06
N ARG A 811 41.14 -28.47 -12.13
CA ARG A 811 42.57 -28.17 -12.06
C ARG A 811 42.84 -26.92 -11.23
N GLU A 812 42.00 -25.90 -11.39
CA GLU A 812 42.07 -24.64 -10.66
C GLU A 812 41.75 -24.82 -9.16
N VAL A 813 40.65 -25.49 -8.82
CA VAL A 813 40.28 -25.82 -7.43
C VAL A 813 41.38 -26.62 -6.75
N ARG A 814 42.00 -27.57 -7.47
CA ARG A 814 43.11 -28.37 -6.95
C ARG A 814 44.38 -27.53 -6.73
N ALA A 815 44.69 -26.59 -7.62
CA ALA A 815 45.81 -25.67 -7.46
C ALA A 815 45.59 -24.73 -6.26
N ARG A 816 44.39 -24.16 -6.12
CA ARG A 816 43.99 -23.32 -4.98
C ARG A 816 44.06 -24.10 -3.66
N PHE A 817 43.55 -25.33 -3.64
CA PHE A 817 43.61 -26.20 -2.47
C PHE A 817 45.04 -26.54 -2.03
N LEU A 818 45.95 -26.78 -2.98
CA LEU A 818 47.38 -27.00 -2.69
C LEU A 818 48.03 -25.74 -2.11
N ARG A 819 47.72 -24.55 -2.64
CA ARG A 819 48.20 -23.28 -2.10
C ARG A 819 47.68 -23.04 -0.69
N TYR A 820 46.40 -23.30 -0.44
CA TYR A 820 45.82 -23.24 0.90
C TYR A 820 46.51 -24.21 1.87
N SER A 821 46.72 -25.46 1.46
CA SER A 821 47.39 -26.47 2.28
C SER A 821 48.83 -26.09 2.62
N LEU A 822 49.53 -25.41 1.72
CA LEU A 822 50.86 -24.84 1.98
C LEU A 822 50.81 -23.76 3.07
N VAL A 823 49.88 -22.80 2.93
CA VAL A 823 49.70 -21.72 3.92
C VAL A 823 49.34 -22.29 5.28
N MET A 824 48.45 -23.29 5.31
CA MET A 824 48.09 -23.98 6.55
C MET A 824 49.26 -24.78 7.13
N ALA A 825 50.13 -25.38 6.32
CA ALA A 825 51.29 -26.13 6.80
C ALA A 825 52.27 -25.27 7.62
N ARG A 826 52.36 -23.98 7.28
CA ARG A 826 53.23 -23.00 7.93
C ARG A 826 52.60 -22.34 9.15
N TYR A 827 51.29 -22.47 9.34
CA TYR A 827 50.59 -21.88 10.47
C TYR A 827 50.72 -22.74 11.73
N LEU A 828 51.22 -22.14 12.81
CA LEU A 828 51.44 -22.82 14.08
C LEU A 828 50.82 -21.98 15.20
N PRO A 829 49.52 -22.19 15.52
CA PRO A 829 48.77 -21.31 16.41
C PRO A 829 49.40 -21.26 17.80
N GLU A 830 49.31 -20.08 18.43
CA GLU A 830 49.65 -19.86 19.83
C GLU A 830 48.39 -19.90 20.69
N ARG A 831 48.55 -19.98 22.01
CA ARG A 831 47.41 -19.99 22.94
C ARG A 831 46.70 -18.63 22.90
N ILE A 832 45.37 -18.63 22.90
CA ILE A 832 44.53 -17.44 23.01
C ILE A 832 43.96 -17.31 24.43
N ASP A 833 43.86 -16.07 24.90
CA ASP A 833 43.16 -15.72 26.13
C ASP A 833 41.65 -15.52 25.88
N ALA A 834 40.96 -16.60 25.46
CA ALA A 834 39.51 -16.63 25.21
C ALA A 834 38.93 -18.06 25.35
N PRO A 835 37.62 -18.21 25.63
CA PRO A 835 36.93 -19.50 25.62
C PRO A 835 36.93 -20.15 24.23
N VAL A 836 37.26 -21.44 24.15
CA VAL A 836 37.28 -22.21 22.90
C VAL A 836 36.26 -23.35 22.95
N VAL A 837 35.40 -23.42 21.93
CA VAL A 837 34.43 -24.50 21.75
C VAL A 837 34.74 -25.27 20.48
N TYR A 838 34.79 -26.60 20.59
CA TYR A 838 35.21 -27.47 19.50
C TYR A 838 34.13 -28.47 19.09
N PHE A 839 33.74 -28.46 17.82
CA PHE A 839 32.84 -29.45 17.22
C PHE A 839 33.66 -30.50 16.45
N SER A 840 33.72 -31.73 16.97
CA SER A 840 34.58 -32.82 16.49
C SER A 840 33.80 -33.76 15.57
N ALA A 841 34.22 -33.87 14.29
CA ALA A 841 33.72 -34.86 13.35
C ALA A 841 34.79 -35.93 13.08
N ASP A 842 35.71 -35.68 12.14
CA ASP A 842 36.79 -36.63 11.84
C ASP A 842 38.05 -36.32 12.67
N TYR A 843 38.30 -35.04 12.98
CA TYR A 843 39.48 -34.60 13.72
C TYR A 843 39.22 -34.54 15.22
N THR A 844 40.21 -35.01 15.99
CA THR A 844 40.09 -35.05 17.45
C THR A 844 40.23 -33.67 18.11
N SER A 845 39.29 -33.37 19.00
CA SER A 845 39.30 -32.19 19.87
C SER A 845 40.47 -32.15 20.86
N ARG A 846 41.06 -33.31 21.23
CA ARG A 846 42.09 -33.42 22.29
C ARG A 846 43.31 -32.53 22.07
N ALA A 847 43.71 -32.33 20.82
CA ALA A 847 44.88 -31.52 20.50
C ALA A 847 44.66 -30.01 20.72
N TRP A 848 43.40 -29.58 20.82
CA TRP A 848 43.00 -28.18 20.98
C TRP A 848 42.73 -27.78 22.43
N ARG A 849 42.71 -28.74 23.37
CA ARG A 849 42.27 -28.54 24.77
C ARG A 849 43.00 -27.41 25.50
N ASN A 850 44.28 -27.20 25.19
CA ASN A 850 45.12 -26.22 25.90
C ASN A 850 45.29 -24.91 25.13
N MET A 851 44.49 -24.68 24.07
CA MET A 851 44.63 -23.53 23.20
C MET A 851 43.84 -22.30 23.66
N GLY A 852 42.91 -22.44 24.61
CA GLY A 852 42.09 -21.34 25.15
C GLY A 852 42.22 -21.14 26.67
N THR A 853 41.37 -20.29 27.24
CA THR A 853 41.18 -20.14 28.71
C THR A 853 40.30 -21.25 29.28
N SER A 854 39.24 -21.60 28.55
CA SER A 854 38.38 -22.76 28.77
C SER A 854 38.23 -23.55 27.47
N PHE A 855 37.86 -24.83 27.60
CA PHE A 855 37.70 -25.72 26.45
C PHE A 855 36.50 -26.63 26.62
N GLU A 856 35.55 -26.53 25.71
CA GLU A 856 34.43 -27.45 25.59
C GLU A 856 34.46 -28.18 24.24
N SER A 857 34.04 -29.44 24.20
CA SER A 857 33.99 -30.19 22.94
C SER A 857 32.72 -31.01 22.79
N TYR A 858 32.15 -30.97 21.58
CA TYR A 858 30.95 -31.70 21.17
C TYR A 858 31.30 -32.65 20.03
N ASP A 859 30.91 -33.92 20.15
CA ASP A 859 30.98 -34.87 19.04
C ASP A 859 29.80 -34.62 18.09
N VAL A 860 30.07 -34.39 16.80
CA VAL A 860 29.05 -34.08 15.79
C VAL A 860 28.92 -35.19 14.76
N LEU A 861 27.72 -35.34 14.19
CA LEU A 861 27.39 -36.43 13.28
C LEU A 861 27.87 -36.12 11.86
N GLY A 862 28.17 -37.18 11.10
CA GLY A 862 28.74 -37.07 9.75
C GLY A 862 30.22 -36.69 9.81
N GLY A 863 31.06 -37.36 9.02
CA GLY A 863 32.47 -36.99 8.92
C GLY A 863 32.67 -35.54 8.42
N HIS A 864 33.92 -35.12 8.25
CA HIS A 864 34.35 -33.74 8.02
C HIS A 864 33.43 -32.94 7.08
N HIS A 865 33.12 -33.50 5.91
CA HIS A 865 32.25 -32.83 4.93
C HIS A 865 30.76 -32.95 5.23
N ARG A 866 30.31 -34.05 5.84
CA ARG A 866 28.87 -34.30 6.08
C ARG A 866 28.36 -33.57 7.32
N CYS A 867 29.23 -33.22 8.27
CA CYS A 867 28.81 -32.54 9.50
C CYS A 867 28.19 -31.16 9.21
N VAL A 868 28.78 -30.38 8.30
CA VAL A 868 28.22 -29.09 7.90
C VAL A 868 27.12 -29.22 6.84
N LYS A 869 27.09 -30.30 6.05
CA LYS A 869 26.13 -30.49 4.96
C LYS A 869 24.82 -31.13 5.40
N ASP A 870 24.89 -32.32 5.99
CA ASP A 870 23.74 -33.17 6.28
C ASP A 870 23.29 -33.03 7.75
N TYR A 871 24.28 -32.85 8.64
CA TYR A 871 24.10 -32.89 10.09
C TYR A 871 24.33 -31.53 10.76
N THR A 872 24.13 -30.42 10.04
CA THR A 872 24.36 -29.04 10.55
C THR A 872 23.63 -28.77 11.87
N ALA A 873 22.48 -29.42 12.10
CA ALA A 873 21.71 -29.32 13.34
C ALA A 873 22.45 -29.81 14.59
N SER A 874 23.35 -30.81 14.48
CA SER A 874 24.15 -31.27 15.62
C SER A 874 25.23 -30.26 16.04
N ILE A 875 25.51 -29.27 15.18
CA ILE A 875 26.41 -28.15 15.47
C ILE A 875 25.59 -26.95 15.95
N ALA A 876 24.53 -26.60 15.22
CA ALA A 876 23.74 -25.40 15.50
C ALA A 876 23.04 -25.44 16.86
N THR A 877 22.57 -26.62 17.31
CA THR A 877 21.84 -26.76 18.59
C THR A 877 22.71 -26.40 19.80
N PRO A 878 23.87 -27.05 20.03
CA PRO A 878 24.77 -26.66 21.12
C PRO A 878 25.35 -25.25 20.93
N LEU A 879 25.67 -24.84 19.69
CA LEU A 879 26.17 -23.49 19.43
C LEU A 879 25.16 -22.41 19.81
N ARG A 880 23.87 -22.61 19.53
CA ARG A 880 22.81 -21.68 19.93
C ARG A 880 22.70 -21.55 21.45
N ALA A 881 22.67 -22.68 22.17
CA ALA A 881 22.61 -22.69 23.63
C ALA A 881 23.78 -21.89 24.25
N LEU A 882 24.99 -22.10 23.72
CA LEU A 882 26.16 -21.36 24.15
C LEU A 882 26.04 -19.85 23.90
N LEU A 883 25.48 -19.44 22.77
CA LEU A 883 25.31 -18.02 22.44
C LEU A 883 24.22 -17.33 23.28
N GLU A 884 23.21 -18.09 23.73
CA GLU A 884 22.11 -17.64 24.59
C GLU A 884 22.56 -17.51 26.05
N ASP A 885 23.23 -18.52 26.60
CA ASP A 885 23.76 -18.52 27.98
C ASP A 885 24.76 -17.37 28.21
N SER A 886 25.56 -17.09 27.18
CA SER A 886 26.54 -16.01 27.18
C SER A 886 25.89 -14.61 27.18
N ALA A 887 24.71 -14.47 26.58
CA ALA A 887 23.94 -13.22 26.61
C ALA A 887 23.30 -12.94 27.99
N ALA A 888 23.05 -13.97 28.80
CA ALA A 888 22.48 -13.85 30.14
C ALA A 888 23.51 -13.47 31.23
N ALA A 889 24.81 -13.54 30.93
CA ALA A 889 25.90 -13.38 31.91
C ALA A 889 26.47 -11.95 32.05
N MET A 890 25.87 -10.92 31.46
CA MET A 890 26.33 -9.53 31.61
C MET A 890 25.87 -8.89 32.94
N PRO A 891 26.76 -8.19 33.69
CA PRO A 891 26.53 -7.83 35.08
C PRO A 891 25.67 -6.57 35.23
N GLY A 892 24.52 -6.71 35.88
CA GLY A 892 23.63 -5.59 36.14
C GLY A 892 22.43 -5.93 37.01
N GLN A 893 22.61 -6.67 38.11
CA GLN A 893 21.70 -6.61 39.27
C GLN A 893 22.36 -7.29 40.48
N SER A 894 22.68 -6.47 41.48
CA SER A 894 23.13 -6.91 42.79
C SER A 894 21.97 -7.55 43.57
N GLY A 895 22.25 -8.69 44.20
CA GLY A 895 21.57 -9.13 45.42
C GLY A 895 20.65 -10.34 45.28
N LEU A 896 21.18 -11.54 45.56
CA LEU A 896 20.79 -12.34 46.72
C LEU A 896 21.54 -13.67 46.70
N ILE A 897 22.40 -13.84 47.70
CA ILE A 897 22.99 -15.11 48.08
C ILE A 897 21.89 -15.95 48.73
N LEU A 898 21.65 -17.17 48.24
CA LEU A 898 21.21 -18.30 49.06
C LEU A 898 21.89 -19.59 48.57
N PRO A 899 22.42 -20.44 49.47
CA PRO A 899 23.25 -21.61 49.12
C PRO A 899 22.45 -22.92 49.07
N LEU A 900 23.18 -23.99 48.71
CA LEU A 900 22.89 -25.45 48.81
C LEU A 900 22.33 -26.06 47.51
N THR A 901 22.82 -27.18 46.97
CA THR A 901 23.35 -28.40 47.59
C THR A 901 24.34 -29.16 46.68
N GLU A 902 25.32 -29.83 47.30
CA GLU A 902 26.23 -30.83 46.73
C GLU A 902 25.55 -32.14 46.25
N PRO A 903 26.25 -33.02 45.49
CA PRO A 903 25.65 -33.95 44.53
C PRO A 903 25.33 -35.35 45.11
N ALA A 904 24.20 -35.92 44.70
CA ALA A 904 23.86 -37.32 44.98
C ALA A 904 24.57 -38.26 43.98
N LYS A 905 25.44 -39.12 44.52
CA LYS A 905 26.06 -40.27 43.87
C LYS A 905 25.02 -41.33 43.47
N ARG A 906 25.27 -41.97 42.32
CA ARG A 906 24.71 -43.26 41.91
C ARG A 906 25.43 -44.41 42.62
N ASP A 907 24.65 -45.31 43.22
CA ASP A 907 24.88 -46.76 43.38
C ASP A 907 23.48 -47.37 43.10
N GLY A 908 23.21 -48.38 42.28
CA GLY A 908 24.00 -49.48 41.78
C GLY A 908 23.37 -50.79 42.28
N MET A 909 22.53 -51.47 41.49
CA MET A 909 22.49 -52.94 41.42
C MET A 909 21.59 -53.44 40.28
N ALA A 910 22.22 -54.24 39.41
CA ALA A 910 21.64 -55.00 38.32
C ALA A 910 21.12 -56.37 38.82
N PRO A 911 20.77 -57.27 37.91
CA PRO A 911 21.71 -58.39 37.69
C PRO A 911 22.32 -58.43 36.28
#